data_AF-A0A919WZI9-F1
#
_entry.id   AF-A0A919WZI9-F1
#
_cell.length_a   1.000
_cell.length_b   1.000
_cell.length_c   1.000
_cell.angle_alpha   90.00
_cell.angle_beta   90.00
_cell.angle_gamma   90.00
#
_symmetry.space_group_name_H-M   'P 1'
#
loop_
_entity.id
_entity.type
_entity.pdbx_description
1 polymer ?
#
loop_
_entity_poly.entity_id
_entity_poly.type
_entity_poly.pdbx_seq_one_letter_code
_entity_poly.pdbx_strand_id
1 'polypeptide(L)'
;MKIKLKVKHIAWILVIFLILLPACMIFLFPQAELWLAKQKLENGEASGKAKLLDVLDKRITYNQRYDAIQTYMIDVSDSSLYDITISPTGTGSTSTNGMNSKFSWDEKAPHLQDYIENGPLQSEYPSAVKNLAFYYQQHHEPELAKEVYTQGLKRLKKGNDTFLLHELQIFSIEASVQMHDFQAAAETLQEVKEYADSYNMDLQMQIARAEAEMHIQQGELELAANTVEQLLTAIEKSKGDILLTDSVFYEELQTLDNHLQRALLTDASLREVTGRVTYTDGTPIADVGIFLRDIGLSNYSILSNEANHTETNENGEFTFHHVLPGNYQITAGFSTDMIDGYMVPFEHGDILSIDGSEDKVYDITLEPVIDLIQPVNETVIQENQFDLEWEPVEGASYYMLEFTVEGDGASYSLNLDNKITTNKTTIELEDLYFLPTSIIVDEQDTKEDFFEPSASLGFTNPNGTYSWGVSAYDSQDQLISSSGGYRLSEENINNIPIIHLQNRELTNADELLLDGKLKEALQEYKENAEKDEADLHSLRMITVLIGIESDGTWENRTELALPYYIMLADQTENADYAWEVLDYYQRQRDWENYNYWFQKYIHWNDTELDSYTESSHATALLFQGKIEQARKYFQAAAENDLNHADLENWFALELFDGQSIRDVMNLALQYPSYDTDLSYTDWSLILHDMYEESGRVENYQEEIKHVLSLYILGDESGLNTWIDSTELEALKKFMQQLKEITY
;
A
#
# COMPACT_ATOMS: atom_id res chain seq x y z
N MET A 1 -70.63 -24.29 -3.34
CA MET A 1 -70.12 -25.68 -3.41
C MET A 1 -69.92 -26.17 -1.97
N LYS A 2 -70.63 -27.21 -1.51
CA LYS A 2 -70.52 -27.72 -0.13
C LYS A 2 -69.58 -28.92 -0.11
N ILE A 3 -68.35 -28.75 0.41
CA ILE A 3 -67.39 -29.84 0.55
C ILE A 3 -67.80 -30.72 1.73
N LYS A 4 -68.15 -31.99 1.47
CA LYS A 4 -68.44 -32.98 2.53
C LYS A 4 -67.16 -33.73 2.88
N LEU A 5 -66.45 -33.30 3.92
CA LEU A 5 -65.29 -34.04 4.43
C LEU A 5 -65.76 -35.25 5.26
N LYS A 6 -65.29 -36.45 4.92
CA LYS A 6 -65.51 -37.65 5.75
C LYS A 6 -64.61 -37.58 6.99
N VAL A 7 -65.10 -38.02 8.16
CA VAL A 7 -64.37 -38.02 9.45
C VAL A 7 -62.95 -38.60 9.34
N LYS A 8 -62.77 -39.65 8.53
CA LYS A 8 -61.44 -40.24 8.25
C LYS A 8 -60.43 -39.24 7.67
N HIS A 9 -60.85 -38.28 6.86
CA HIS A 9 -59.96 -37.27 6.29
C HIS A 9 -59.54 -36.24 7.34
N ILE A 10 -60.41 -35.89 8.29
CA ILE A 10 -60.06 -35.03 9.43
C ILE A 10 -59.03 -35.73 10.32
N ALA A 11 -59.22 -37.02 10.60
CA ALA A 11 -58.26 -37.82 11.36
C ALA A 11 -56.89 -37.90 10.66
N TRP A 12 -56.86 -38.11 9.34
CA TRP A 12 -55.62 -38.10 8.56
C TRP A 12 -54.93 -36.74 8.55
N ILE A 13 -55.68 -35.64 8.38
CA ILE A 13 -55.12 -34.28 8.44
C ILE A 13 -54.51 -34.02 9.82
N LEU A 14 -55.18 -34.43 10.90
CA LEU A 14 -54.68 -34.23 12.26
C LEU A 14 -53.42 -35.05 12.54
N VAL A 15 -53.34 -36.30 12.06
CA VAL A 15 -52.12 -37.13 12.16
C VAL A 15 -50.99 -36.52 11.33
N ILE A 16 -51.26 -36.11 10.10
CA ILE A 16 -50.27 -35.43 9.24
C ILE A 16 -49.79 -34.15 9.91
N PHE A 17 -50.67 -33.35 10.49
CA PHE A 17 -50.31 -32.13 11.21
C PHE A 17 -49.48 -32.43 12.47
N LEU A 18 -49.83 -33.47 13.23
CA LEU A 18 -49.06 -33.91 14.40
C LEU A 18 -47.68 -34.48 14.05
N ILE A 19 -47.46 -34.94 12.82
CA ILE A 19 -46.15 -35.39 12.34
C ILE A 19 -45.37 -34.21 11.73
N LEU A 20 -46.04 -33.40 10.91
CA LEU A 20 -45.44 -32.25 10.23
C LEU A 20 -45.04 -31.16 11.21
N LEU A 21 -45.80 -30.89 12.27
CA LEU A 21 -45.47 -29.82 13.20
C LEU A 21 -44.15 -30.08 13.95
N PRO A 22 -43.91 -31.26 14.57
CA PRO A 22 -42.59 -31.61 15.10
C PRO A 22 -41.50 -31.67 14.02
N ALA A 23 -41.81 -32.18 12.82
CA ALA A 23 -40.83 -32.19 11.72
C ALA A 23 -40.42 -30.77 11.32
N CYS A 24 -41.36 -29.84 11.18
CA CYS A 24 -41.07 -28.44 10.92
C CYS A 24 -40.27 -27.81 12.07
N MET A 25 -40.63 -28.09 13.33
CA MET A 25 -39.88 -27.62 14.49
C MET A 25 -38.45 -28.17 14.56
N ILE A 26 -38.22 -29.39 14.06
CA ILE A 26 -36.89 -30.02 14.07
C ILE A 26 -36.04 -29.63 12.86
N PHE A 27 -36.65 -29.42 11.69
CA PHE A 27 -35.91 -29.22 10.43
C PHE A 27 -35.99 -27.80 9.87
N LEU A 28 -37.13 -27.10 9.98
CA LEU A 28 -37.30 -25.77 9.37
C LEU A 28 -36.99 -24.63 10.34
N PHE A 29 -37.39 -24.75 11.61
CA PHE A 29 -37.17 -23.70 12.60
C PHE A 29 -35.68 -23.39 12.81
N PRO A 30 -34.78 -24.37 13.00
CA PRO A 30 -33.35 -24.09 13.14
C PRO A 30 -32.74 -23.42 11.91
N GLN A 31 -33.24 -23.74 10.71
CA GLN A 31 -32.78 -23.11 9.47
C GLN A 31 -33.21 -21.65 9.36
N ALA A 32 -34.47 -21.36 9.73
CA ALA A 32 -34.96 -19.99 9.79
C ALA A 32 -34.24 -19.18 10.88
N GLU A 33 -33.92 -19.78 12.03
CA GLU A 33 -33.15 -19.13 13.09
C GLU A 33 -31.73 -18.82 12.64
N LEU A 34 -31.03 -19.77 11.98
CA LEU A 34 -29.71 -19.56 11.40
C LEU A 34 -29.74 -18.46 10.34
N TRP A 35 -30.67 -18.53 9.38
CA TRP A 35 -30.79 -17.52 8.32
C TRP A 35 -31.05 -16.13 8.90
N LEU A 36 -31.95 -16.01 9.90
CA LEU A 36 -32.19 -14.75 10.60
C LEU A 36 -30.97 -14.28 11.40
N ALA A 37 -30.18 -15.19 11.96
CA ALA A 37 -28.95 -14.83 12.68
C ALA A 37 -27.89 -14.30 11.72
N LYS A 38 -27.65 -15.00 10.60
CA LYS A 38 -26.76 -14.59 9.51
C LYS A 38 -27.15 -13.20 8.99
N GLN A 39 -28.41 -13.01 8.61
CA GLN A 39 -28.91 -11.73 8.09
C GLN A 39 -28.76 -10.59 9.11
N LYS A 40 -29.06 -10.83 10.39
CA LYS A 40 -28.89 -9.81 11.44
C LYS A 40 -27.41 -9.43 11.61
N LEU A 41 -26.52 -10.41 11.55
CA LEU A 41 -25.07 -10.18 11.68
C LEU A 41 -24.49 -9.44 10.47
N GLU A 42 -24.93 -9.81 9.27
CA GLU A 42 -24.61 -9.14 8.00
C GLU A 42 -25.09 -7.68 8.00
N ASN A 43 -26.24 -7.42 8.63
CA ASN A 43 -26.77 -6.06 8.81
C ASN A 43 -26.11 -5.28 9.98
N GLY A 44 -25.09 -5.84 10.63
CA GLY A 44 -24.41 -5.20 11.77
C GLY A 44 -25.24 -5.15 13.07
N GLU A 45 -26.37 -5.86 13.16
CA GLU A 45 -27.17 -5.87 14.39
C GLU A 45 -26.45 -6.67 15.48
N ALA A 46 -26.18 -6.04 16.63
CA ALA A 46 -25.54 -6.69 17.80
C ALA A 46 -26.27 -7.99 18.25
N SER A 47 -27.59 -8.08 18.01
CA SER A 47 -28.37 -9.29 18.31
C SER A 47 -28.08 -10.49 17.40
N GLY A 48 -27.50 -10.28 16.22
CA GLY A 48 -27.15 -11.32 15.26
C GLY A 48 -26.08 -12.26 15.81
N LYS A 49 -25.02 -11.70 16.41
CA LYS A 49 -23.91 -12.42 17.04
C LYS A 49 -24.37 -13.42 18.09
N ALA A 50 -25.07 -12.93 19.12
CA ALA A 50 -25.58 -13.76 20.21
C ALA A 50 -26.53 -14.86 19.71
N LYS A 51 -27.32 -14.57 18.67
CA LYS A 51 -28.22 -15.54 18.05
C LYS A 51 -27.47 -16.60 17.25
N LEU A 52 -26.38 -16.24 16.58
CA LEU A 52 -25.57 -17.20 15.84
C LEU A 52 -24.91 -18.21 16.78
N LEU A 53 -24.29 -17.75 17.87
CA LEU A 53 -23.71 -18.62 18.90
C LEU A 53 -24.74 -19.59 19.48
N ASP A 54 -25.91 -19.07 19.86
CA ASP A 54 -27.02 -19.87 20.38
C ASP A 54 -27.52 -20.92 19.36
N VAL A 55 -27.48 -20.62 18.06
CA VAL A 55 -27.86 -21.56 17.00
C VAL A 55 -26.77 -22.61 16.74
N LEU A 56 -25.49 -22.24 16.82
CA LEU A 56 -24.35 -23.16 16.68
C LEU A 56 -24.34 -24.23 17.78
N ASP A 57 -24.76 -23.86 18.98
CA ASP A 57 -24.91 -24.77 20.13
C ASP A 57 -26.20 -25.63 20.08
N LYS A 58 -27.10 -25.37 19.14
CA LYS A 58 -28.40 -26.03 18.98
C LYS A 58 -28.46 -27.01 17.81
N ARG A 59 -29.66 -27.55 17.54
CA ARG A 59 -29.93 -28.61 16.55
C ARG A 59 -29.98 -28.08 15.10
N ILE A 60 -28.86 -27.58 14.60
CA ILE A 60 -28.63 -27.41 13.16
C ILE A 60 -27.98 -28.67 12.56
N THR A 61 -27.96 -28.78 11.23
CA THR A 61 -27.31 -29.92 10.57
C THR A 61 -25.78 -29.79 10.64
N TYR A 62 -25.07 -30.93 10.56
CA TYR A 62 -23.60 -30.98 10.56
C TYR A 62 -22.99 -30.01 9.54
N ASN A 63 -23.46 -30.04 8.28
CA ASN A 63 -22.93 -29.16 7.23
C ASN A 63 -23.20 -27.68 7.52
N GLN A 64 -24.37 -27.34 8.05
CA GLN A 64 -24.72 -25.95 8.35
C GLN A 64 -23.92 -25.36 9.50
N ARG A 65 -23.58 -26.19 10.50
CA ARG A 65 -22.75 -25.78 11.63
C ARG A 65 -21.36 -25.37 11.13
N TYR A 66 -20.71 -26.24 10.37
CA TYR A 66 -19.35 -25.97 9.90
C TYR A 66 -19.29 -24.93 8.79
N ASP A 67 -20.29 -24.85 7.92
CA ASP A 67 -20.45 -23.73 6.97
C ASP A 67 -20.49 -22.38 7.70
N ALA A 68 -21.24 -22.29 8.80
CA ALA A 68 -21.27 -21.08 9.61
C ALA A 68 -19.92 -20.82 10.33
N ILE A 69 -19.24 -21.85 10.85
CA ILE A 69 -17.91 -21.67 11.44
C ILE A 69 -16.90 -21.18 10.38
N GLN A 70 -16.88 -21.80 9.20
CA GLN A 70 -16.03 -21.38 8.06
C GLN A 70 -16.29 -19.94 7.65
N THR A 71 -17.57 -19.53 7.61
CA THR A 71 -17.95 -18.19 7.13
C THR A 71 -17.67 -17.08 8.13
N TYR A 72 -17.77 -17.35 9.44
CA TYR A 72 -17.83 -16.30 10.46
C TYR A 72 -16.75 -16.40 11.56
N MET A 73 -15.99 -17.49 11.62
CA MET A 73 -15.04 -17.75 12.70
C MET A 73 -13.66 -18.18 12.21
N ILE A 74 -13.52 -18.57 10.94
CA ILE A 74 -12.23 -18.90 10.34
C ILE A 74 -11.78 -17.72 9.48
N ASP A 75 -10.74 -17.06 9.94
CA ASP A 75 -9.99 -16.04 9.21
C ASP A 75 -9.07 -16.72 8.19
N VAL A 76 -9.26 -16.43 6.91
CA VAL A 76 -8.52 -17.06 5.80
C VAL A 76 -7.22 -16.34 5.46
N SER A 77 -7.11 -15.06 5.86
CA SER A 77 -5.89 -14.25 5.77
C SER A 77 -5.58 -13.57 7.10
N ASP A 78 -4.31 -13.22 7.34
CA ASP A 78 -3.94 -12.52 8.58
C ASP A 78 -4.54 -11.11 8.61
N SER A 79 -4.71 -10.47 7.45
CA SER A 79 -5.51 -9.23 7.32
C SER A 79 -6.94 -9.40 7.81
N SER A 80 -7.58 -10.56 7.58
CA SER A 80 -8.99 -10.79 7.96
C SER A 80 -9.23 -10.86 9.46
N LEU A 81 -8.17 -10.91 10.27
CA LEU A 81 -8.25 -10.77 11.73
C LEU A 81 -8.66 -9.36 12.16
N TYR A 82 -8.41 -8.35 11.32
CA TYR A 82 -8.64 -6.94 11.63
C TYR A 82 -9.67 -6.34 10.66
N ASP A 83 -10.43 -5.36 11.14
CA ASP A 83 -11.41 -4.64 10.30
C ASP A 83 -10.70 -3.65 9.38
N ILE A 84 -9.68 -2.99 9.94
CA ILE A 84 -8.94 -1.89 9.32
C ILE A 84 -7.46 -2.15 9.53
N THR A 85 -6.67 -2.04 8.48
CA THR A 85 -5.22 -2.10 8.52
C THR A 85 -4.67 -0.80 8.00
N ILE A 86 -3.79 -0.15 8.75
CA ILE A 86 -3.26 1.18 8.45
C ILE A 86 -1.76 1.06 8.31
N SER A 87 -1.20 1.61 7.24
CA SER A 87 0.24 1.72 6.99
C SER A 87 0.57 3.12 6.46
N PRO A 88 1.85 3.51 6.47
CA PRO A 88 2.34 4.71 5.78
C PRO A 88 1.94 4.79 4.29
N THR A 89 1.77 3.64 3.64
CA THR A 89 1.37 3.54 2.22
C THR A 89 -0.13 3.55 1.99
N GLY A 90 -0.95 3.42 3.05
CA GLY A 90 -2.39 3.57 2.93
C GLY A 90 -3.19 2.80 3.97
N THR A 91 -4.51 2.80 3.75
CA THR A 91 -5.46 2.06 4.58
C THR A 91 -6.08 0.93 3.78
N GLY A 92 -5.96 -0.29 4.28
CA GLY A 92 -6.76 -1.43 3.87
C GLY A 92 -7.99 -1.60 4.76
N SER A 93 -9.13 -1.93 4.16
CA SER A 93 -10.29 -2.44 4.89
C SER A 93 -10.59 -3.85 4.41
N THR A 94 -10.99 -4.74 5.31
CA THR A 94 -11.32 -6.10 4.92
C THR A 94 -12.73 -6.13 4.32
N SER A 95 -12.81 -6.44 3.02
CA SER A 95 -14.06 -6.46 2.23
C SER A 95 -15.07 -7.53 2.69
N THR A 96 -14.73 -8.37 3.67
CA THR A 96 -15.57 -9.44 4.21
C THR A 96 -16.70 -8.90 5.11
N ASN A 97 -17.31 -7.75 4.81
CA ASN A 97 -18.38 -7.13 5.63
C ASN A 97 -18.07 -7.12 7.15
N GLY A 98 -16.79 -7.09 7.55
CA GLY A 98 -16.32 -7.26 8.94
C GLY A 98 -16.95 -8.47 9.65
N MET A 99 -17.20 -9.59 8.95
CA MET A 99 -18.01 -10.67 9.52
C MET A 99 -17.22 -11.58 10.48
N ASN A 100 -15.90 -11.68 10.33
CA ASN A 100 -15.08 -12.54 11.18
C ASN A 100 -14.56 -11.85 12.45
N SER A 101 -14.25 -10.56 12.40
CA SER A 101 -13.81 -9.74 13.56
C SER A 101 -14.88 -9.61 14.65
N LYS A 102 -16.15 -9.89 14.32
CA LYS A 102 -17.30 -9.75 15.23
C LYS A 102 -17.31 -10.73 16.41
N PHE A 103 -16.50 -11.78 16.41
CA PHE A 103 -16.45 -12.76 17.50
C PHE A 103 -15.14 -12.65 18.28
N SER A 104 -15.26 -12.58 19.62
CA SER A 104 -14.11 -12.64 20.51
C SER A 104 -13.49 -14.04 20.51
N TRP A 105 -12.23 -14.16 20.91
CA TRP A 105 -11.56 -15.46 21.00
C TRP A 105 -12.22 -16.42 22.00
N ASP A 106 -12.75 -15.91 23.11
CA ASP A 106 -13.57 -16.69 24.06
C ASP A 106 -14.78 -17.36 23.38
N GLU A 107 -15.32 -16.72 22.34
CA GLU A 107 -16.44 -17.24 21.57
C GLU A 107 -15.96 -18.14 20.41
N LYS A 108 -14.90 -17.76 19.69
CA LYS A 108 -14.39 -18.50 18.52
C LYS A 108 -13.69 -19.81 18.91
N ALA A 109 -12.79 -19.77 19.90
CA ALA A 109 -11.86 -20.86 20.18
C ALA A 109 -12.54 -22.23 20.42
N PRO A 110 -13.65 -22.34 21.18
CA PRO A 110 -14.35 -23.61 21.35
C PRO A 110 -14.92 -24.17 20.03
N HIS A 111 -15.37 -23.30 19.14
CA HIS A 111 -15.93 -23.69 17.84
C HIS A 111 -14.83 -24.07 16.83
N LEU A 112 -13.69 -23.38 16.85
CA LEU A 112 -12.53 -23.74 16.05
C LEU A 112 -11.94 -25.09 16.48
N GLN A 113 -11.84 -25.33 17.79
CA GLN A 113 -11.40 -26.64 18.30
C GLN A 113 -12.33 -27.76 17.82
N ASP A 114 -13.65 -27.59 17.90
CA ASP A 114 -14.62 -28.55 17.36
C ASP A 114 -14.50 -28.73 15.84
N TYR A 115 -14.24 -27.64 15.09
CA TYR A 115 -13.99 -27.71 13.65
C TYR A 115 -12.73 -28.53 13.33
N ILE A 116 -11.63 -28.30 14.04
CA ILE A 116 -10.37 -29.02 13.87
C ILE A 116 -10.53 -30.52 14.17
N GLU A 117 -11.32 -30.87 15.18
CA GLU A 117 -11.66 -32.26 15.56
C GLU A 117 -12.60 -32.94 14.58
N ASN A 118 -13.68 -32.25 14.21
CA ASN A 118 -14.89 -32.87 13.69
C ASN A 118 -15.38 -32.26 12.37
N GLY A 119 -14.94 -31.06 11.98
CA GLY A 119 -15.34 -30.35 10.76
C GLY A 119 -14.83 -30.95 9.44
N PRO A 120 -15.24 -30.45 8.26
CA PRO A 120 -14.74 -30.93 6.98
C PRO A 120 -13.26 -30.60 6.74
N LEU A 121 -12.56 -31.42 5.96
CA LEU A 121 -11.19 -31.14 5.49
C LEU A 121 -11.30 -30.41 4.13
N GLN A 122 -11.40 -29.09 4.18
CA GLN A 122 -11.52 -28.19 3.02
C GLN A 122 -10.43 -27.10 3.10
N SER A 123 -10.43 -26.17 2.15
CA SER A 123 -9.47 -25.06 2.06
C SER A 123 -9.30 -24.26 3.35
N GLU A 124 -10.35 -24.11 4.16
CA GLU A 124 -10.31 -23.33 5.40
C GLU A 124 -9.71 -24.11 6.58
N TYR A 125 -9.43 -25.41 6.41
CA TYR A 125 -8.96 -26.25 7.50
C TYR A 125 -7.55 -25.87 8.01
N PRO A 126 -6.54 -25.65 7.15
CA PRO A 126 -5.24 -25.15 7.58
C PRO A 126 -5.35 -23.81 8.32
N SER A 127 -6.13 -22.86 7.81
CA SER A 127 -6.37 -21.56 8.47
C SER A 127 -7.01 -21.72 9.84
N ALA A 128 -8.01 -22.60 10.01
CA ALA A 128 -8.60 -22.86 11.32
C ALA A 128 -7.58 -23.36 12.35
N VAL A 129 -6.67 -24.24 11.92
CA VAL A 129 -5.57 -24.75 12.76
C VAL A 129 -4.58 -23.64 13.08
N LYS A 130 -4.16 -22.86 12.07
CA LYS A 130 -3.26 -21.72 12.22
C LYS A 130 -3.83 -20.70 13.21
N ASN A 131 -5.07 -20.23 13.00
CA ASN A 131 -5.71 -19.20 13.81
C ASN A 131 -5.77 -19.61 15.29
N LEU A 132 -6.23 -20.84 15.58
CA LEU A 132 -6.32 -21.30 16.96
C LEU A 132 -4.94 -21.51 17.59
N ALA A 133 -3.96 -22.02 16.84
CA ALA A 133 -2.61 -22.17 17.34
C ALA A 133 -1.94 -20.81 17.62
N PHE A 134 -2.12 -19.85 16.72
CA PHE A 134 -1.64 -18.48 16.88
C PHE A 134 -2.23 -17.82 18.12
N TYR A 135 -3.55 -17.93 18.34
CA TYR A 135 -4.19 -17.46 19.56
C TYR A 135 -3.53 -18.00 20.84
N TYR A 136 -3.30 -19.32 20.91
CA TYR A 136 -2.63 -19.92 22.06
C TYR A 136 -1.18 -19.47 22.21
N GLN A 137 -0.47 -19.24 21.10
CA GLN A 137 0.90 -18.72 21.12
C GLN A 137 0.95 -17.31 21.73
N GLN A 138 0.05 -16.41 21.32
CA GLN A 138 -0.04 -15.05 21.86
C GLN A 138 -0.41 -15.02 23.34
N HIS A 139 -1.22 -15.98 23.80
CA HIS A 139 -1.63 -16.09 25.21
C HIS A 139 -0.64 -16.86 26.09
N HIS A 140 0.61 -17.03 25.63
CA HIS A 140 1.68 -17.74 26.33
C HIS A 140 1.35 -19.22 26.64
N GLU A 141 0.60 -19.88 25.75
CA GLU A 141 0.24 -21.31 25.82
C GLU A 141 0.84 -22.13 24.66
N PRO A 142 2.18 -22.09 24.41
CA PRO A 142 2.80 -22.68 23.22
C PRO A 142 2.62 -24.20 23.10
N GLU A 143 2.46 -24.92 24.22
CA GLU A 143 2.19 -26.35 24.21
C GLU A 143 0.82 -26.69 23.61
N LEU A 144 -0.20 -25.83 23.84
CA LEU A 144 -1.52 -26.00 23.22
C LEU A 144 -1.48 -25.67 21.73
N ALA A 145 -0.73 -24.63 21.34
CA ALA A 145 -0.49 -24.32 19.92
C ALA A 145 0.12 -25.53 19.19
N LYS A 146 1.14 -26.16 19.80
CA LYS A 146 1.77 -27.38 19.27
C LYS A 146 0.82 -28.57 19.20
N GLU A 147 -0.06 -28.74 20.20
CA GLU A 147 -1.09 -29.79 20.19
C GLU A 147 -2.07 -29.59 19.02
N VAL A 148 -2.50 -28.35 18.79
CA VAL A 148 -3.40 -27.97 17.69
C VAL A 148 -2.78 -28.31 16.32
N TYR A 149 -1.53 -27.92 16.06
CA TYR A 149 -0.82 -28.30 14.82
C TYR A 149 -0.67 -29.82 14.67
N THR A 150 -0.25 -30.50 15.74
CA THR A 150 -0.07 -31.97 15.75
C THR A 150 -1.38 -32.69 15.41
N GLN A 151 -2.49 -32.22 15.98
CA GLN A 151 -3.81 -32.74 15.71
C GLN A 151 -4.25 -32.50 14.26
N GLY A 152 -4.07 -31.28 13.76
CA GLY A 152 -4.40 -30.89 12.39
C GLY A 152 -3.66 -31.74 11.36
N LEU A 153 -2.32 -31.81 11.47
CA LEU A 153 -1.46 -32.61 10.60
C LEU A 153 -1.86 -34.09 10.63
N LYS A 154 -2.14 -34.66 11.81
CA LYS A 154 -2.57 -36.06 11.94
C LYS A 154 -3.90 -36.32 11.24
N ARG A 155 -4.80 -35.34 11.16
CA ARG A 155 -6.09 -35.47 10.50
C ARG A 155 -5.94 -35.39 8.98
N LEU A 156 -5.16 -34.43 8.47
CA LEU A 156 -4.88 -34.28 7.04
C LEU A 156 -4.11 -35.47 6.45
N LYS A 157 -3.12 -36.02 7.18
CA LYS A 157 -2.40 -37.25 6.77
C LYS A 157 -3.33 -38.46 6.54
N LYS A 158 -4.55 -38.48 7.14
CA LYS A 158 -5.56 -39.52 6.88
C LYS A 158 -6.47 -39.19 5.70
N GLY A 159 -6.61 -37.91 5.35
CA GLY A 159 -7.47 -37.40 4.28
C GLY A 159 -6.90 -37.58 2.88
N ASN A 160 -5.58 -37.77 2.74
CA ASN A 160 -4.84 -37.86 1.47
C ASN A 160 -4.91 -36.59 0.59
N ASP A 161 -5.26 -35.42 1.16
CA ASP A 161 -5.13 -34.14 0.46
C ASP A 161 -3.72 -33.58 0.70
N THR A 162 -2.86 -33.66 -0.32
CA THR A 162 -1.47 -33.25 -0.22
C THR A 162 -1.30 -31.74 -0.21
N PHE A 163 -2.21 -30.99 -0.82
CA PHE A 163 -2.12 -29.53 -0.88
C PHE A 163 -2.32 -28.93 0.51
N LEU A 164 -3.46 -29.25 1.15
CA LEU A 164 -3.76 -28.78 2.50
C LEU A 164 -2.74 -29.27 3.54
N LEU A 165 -2.18 -30.47 3.32
CA LEU A 165 -1.13 -31.00 4.18
C LEU A 165 0.15 -30.17 4.09
N HIS A 166 0.62 -29.84 2.88
CA HIS A 166 1.83 -29.03 2.71
C HIS A 166 1.65 -27.63 3.27
N GLU A 167 0.51 -26.98 3.00
CA GLU A 167 0.16 -25.67 3.56
C GLU A 167 0.22 -25.67 5.10
N LEU A 168 -0.43 -26.64 5.74
CA LEU A 168 -0.38 -26.73 7.21
C LEU A 168 1.02 -27.08 7.74
N GLN A 169 1.83 -27.83 6.97
CA GLN A 169 3.21 -28.11 7.36
C GLN A 169 4.07 -26.85 7.33
N ILE A 170 3.90 -25.96 6.34
CA ILE A 170 4.59 -24.67 6.29
C ILE A 170 4.22 -23.82 7.51
N PHE A 171 2.92 -23.64 7.81
CA PHE A 171 2.48 -22.94 9.03
C PHE A 171 3.05 -23.55 10.32
N SER A 172 3.13 -24.89 10.38
CA SER A 172 3.71 -25.57 11.54
C SER A 172 5.22 -25.36 11.65
N ILE A 173 5.95 -25.20 10.54
CA ILE A 173 7.39 -24.91 10.55
C ILE A 173 7.59 -23.49 11.05
N GLU A 174 6.91 -22.50 10.47
CA GLU A 174 6.97 -21.08 10.85
C GLU A 174 6.66 -20.89 12.34
N ALA A 175 5.56 -21.47 12.83
CA ALA A 175 5.20 -21.41 14.25
C ALA A 175 6.27 -22.07 15.15
N SER A 176 6.87 -23.19 14.72
CA SER A 176 7.95 -23.84 15.48
C SER A 176 9.22 -22.98 15.52
N VAL A 177 9.53 -22.28 14.43
CA VAL A 177 10.65 -21.31 14.35
C VAL A 177 10.41 -20.16 15.32
N GLN A 178 9.22 -19.54 15.31
CA GLN A 178 8.85 -18.47 16.24
C GLN A 178 8.91 -18.93 17.72
N MET A 179 8.48 -20.16 18.00
CA MET A 179 8.57 -20.77 19.33
C MET A 179 9.99 -21.26 19.71
N HIS A 180 10.98 -21.08 18.83
CA HIS A 180 12.35 -21.58 18.99
C HIS A 180 12.44 -23.11 19.18
N ASP A 181 11.44 -23.87 18.72
CA ASP A 181 11.46 -25.34 18.62
C ASP A 181 12.06 -25.78 17.27
N PHE A 182 13.34 -25.44 17.07
CA PHE A 182 14.05 -25.69 15.83
C PHE A 182 14.14 -27.19 15.48
N GLN A 183 14.04 -28.07 16.48
CA GLN A 183 14.00 -29.51 16.21
C GLN A 183 12.70 -29.90 15.51
N ALA A 184 11.55 -29.45 16.02
CA ALA A 184 10.26 -29.72 15.38
C ALA A 184 10.16 -29.06 14.00
N ALA A 185 10.69 -27.84 13.85
CA ALA A 185 10.80 -27.17 12.56
C ALA A 185 11.61 -28.00 11.55
N ALA A 186 12.84 -28.41 11.92
CA ALA A 186 13.70 -29.20 11.05
C ALA A 186 13.13 -30.58 10.70
N GLU A 187 12.48 -31.27 11.65
CA GLU A 187 11.81 -32.55 11.40
C GLU A 187 10.66 -32.40 10.40
N THR A 188 9.85 -31.34 10.53
CA THR A 188 8.73 -31.07 9.63
C THR A 188 9.21 -30.61 8.25
N LEU A 189 10.22 -29.74 8.20
CA LEU A 189 10.86 -29.28 6.97
C LEU A 189 11.44 -30.44 6.16
N GLN A 190 12.12 -31.39 6.81
CA GLN A 190 12.62 -32.60 6.17
C GLN A 190 11.48 -33.46 5.60
N GLU A 191 10.37 -33.62 6.33
CA GLU A 191 9.19 -34.34 5.84
C GLU A 191 8.61 -33.67 4.59
N VAL A 192 8.45 -32.34 4.58
CA VAL A 192 7.93 -31.61 3.41
C VAL A 192 8.87 -31.78 2.21
N LYS A 193 10.19 -31.61 2.39
CA LYS A 193 11.19 -31.76 1.31
C LYS A 193 11.19 -33.14 0.66
N GLU A 194 10.90 -34.20 1.41
CA GLU A 194 10.83 -35.56 0.88
C GLU A 194 9.65 -35.79 -0.08
N TYR A 195 8.58 -35.01 0.06
CA TYR A 195 7.34 -35.14 -0.73
C TYR A 195 7.08 -33.97 -1.68
N ALA A 196 7.77 -32.84 -1.50
CA ALA A 196 7.64 -31.68 -2.36
C ALA A 196 8.07 -32.03 -3.80
N ASP A 197 7.15 -31.84 -4.75
CA ASP A 197 7.47 -31.98 -6.16
C ASP A 197 8.47 -30.88 -6.55
N SER A 198 9.58 -31.26 -7.19
CA SER A 198 10.57 -30.32 -7.72
C SER A 198 9.98 -29.36 -8.76
N TYR A 199 8.82 -29.69 -9.34
CA TYR A 199 8.10 -28.83 -10.27
C TYR A 199 7.13 -27.85 -9.59
N ASN A 200 6.82 -28.01 -8.29
CA ASN A 200 6.00 -27.06 -7.55
C ASN A 200 6.90 -25.98 -6.96
N MET A 201 7.23 -24.98 -7.77
CA MET A 201 8.17 -23.93 -7.42
C MET A 201 7.69 -23.05 -6.27
N ASP A 202 6.39 -22.74 -6.17
CA ASP A 202 5.84 -21.97 -5.05
C ASP A 202 6.11 -22.67 -3.71
N LEU A 203 5.90 -23.99 -3.66
CA LEU A 203 6.22 -24.77 -2.47
C LEU A 203 7.74 -24.79 -2.19
N GLN A 204 8.59 -24.89 -3.22
CA GLN A 204 10.05 -24.81 -3.02
C GLN A 204 10.48 -23.45 -2.47
N MET A 205 9.85 -22.36 -2.93
CA MET A 205 10.13 -21.02 -2.44
C MET A 205 9.73 -20.85 -0.98
N GLN A 206 8.53 -21.31 -0.60
CA GLN A 206 8.08 -21.33 0.79
C GLN A 206 8.97 -22.19 1.69
N ILE A 207 9.41 -23.37 1.22
CA ILE A 207 10.35 -24.24 1.95
C ILE A 207 11.68 -23.52 2.19
N ALA A 208 12.25 -22.88 1.15
CA ALA A 208 13.53 -22.19 1.26
C ALA A 208 13.44 -20.97 2.18
N ARG A 209 12.33 -20.22 2.10
CA ARG A 209 12.04 -19.12 3.01
C ARG A 209 11.97 -19.59 4.47
N ALA A 210 11.15 -20.60 4.77
CA ALA A 210 11.01 -21.13 6.12
C ALA A 210 12.34 -21.73 6.67
N GLU A 211 13.15 -22.35 5.81
CA GLU A 211 14.49 -22.82 6.18
C GLU A 211 15.46 -21.67 6.47
N ALA A 212 15.45 -20.62 5.64
CA ALA A 212 16.26 -19.43 5.85
C ALA A 212 15.87 -18.71 7.15
N GLU A 213 14.58 -18.53 7.42
CA GLU A 213 14.05 -17.97 8.68
C GLU A 213 14.51 -18.79 9.89
N MET A 214 14.46 -20.13 9.81
CA MET A 214 15.01 -21.00 10.86
C MET A 214 16.50 -20.73 11.11
N HIS A 215 17.31 -20.61 10.05
CA HIS A 215 18.75 -20.31 10.17
C HIS A 215 19.00 -18.91 10.73
N ILE A 216 18.21 -17.90 10.34
CA ILE A 216 18.29 -16.54 10.87
C ILE A 216 18.07 -16.55 12.39
N GLN A 217 17.02 -17.21 12.86
CA GLN A 217 16.70 -17.34 14.30
C GLN A 217 17.76 -18.16 15.07
N GLN A 218 18.58 -18.96 14.38
CA GLN A 218 19.74 -19.66 14.95
C GLN A 218 21.04 -18.83 14.92
N GLY A 219 21.02 -17.65 14.28
CA GLY A 219 22.20 -16.81 14.07
C GLY A 219 23.12 -17.32 12.95
N GLU A 220 22.63 -18.17 12.06
CA GLU A 220 23.38 -18.81 10.97
C GLU A 220 23.17 -18.08 9.62
N LEU A 221 23.45 -16.77 9.59
CA LEU A 221 23.15 -15.90 8.43
C LEU A 221 23.78 -16.38 7.11
N GLU A 222 25.01 -16.89 7.15
CA GLU A 222 25.66 -17.44 5.95
C GLU A 222 24.89 -18.64 5.38
N LEU A 223 24.33 -19.51 6.25
CA LEU A 223 23.54 -20.66 5.79
C LEU A 223 22.19 -20.21 5.23
N ALA A 224 21.54 -19.23 5.87
CA ALA A 224 20.31 -18.63 5.36
C ALA A 224 20.53 -18.04 3.95
N ALA A 225 21.56 -17.20 3.78
CA ALA A 225 21.90 -16.58 2.49
C ALA A 225 22.16 -17.62 1.41
N ASN A 226 22.97 -18.65 1.71
CA ASN A 226 23.24 -19.73 0.78
C ASN A 226 21.99 -20.51 0.37
N THR A 227 21.04 -20.73 1.28
CA THR A 227 19.78 -21.43 1.00
C THR A 227 18.94 -20.65 -0.01
N VAL A 228 18.79 -19.34 0.20
CA VAL A 228 18.01 -18.46 -0.69
C VAL A 228 18.70 -18.29 -2.05
N GLU A 229 19.98 -17.96 -2.07
CA GLU A 229 20.78 -17.74 -3.29
C GLU A 229 20.77 -18.97 -4.21
N GLN A 230 20.89 -20.18 -3.63
CA GLN A 230 20.86 -21.42 -4.40
C GLN A 230 19.54 -21.62 -5.15
N LEU A 231 18.41 -21.28 -4.52
CA LEU A 231 17.10 -21.41 -5.14
C LEU A 231 16.87 -20.32 -6.19
N LEU A 232 17.18 -19.06 -5.89
CA LEU A 232 17.08 -17.95 -6.85
C LEU A 232 17.92 -18.24 -8.10
N THR A 233 19.16 -18.69 -7.92
CA THR A 233 20.04 -19.12 -9.03
C THR A 233 19.45 -20.27 -9.85
N ALA A 234 18.77 -21.22 -9.20
CA ALA A 234 18.13 -22.34 -9.90
C ALA A 234 16.92 -21.88 -10.72
N ILE A 235 16.12 -20.96 -10.18
CA ILE A 235 14.98 -20.31 -10.86
C ILE A 235 15.49 -19.54 -12.08
N GLU A 236 16.48 -18.67 -11.91
CA GLU A 236 17.05 -17.87 -12.99
C GLU A 236 17.64 -18.74 -14.11
N LYS A 237 18.27 -19.87 -13.78
CA LYS A 237 18.80 -20.81 -14.79
C LYS A 237 17.71 -21.56 -15.54
N SER A 238 16.50 -21.65 -14.97
CA SER A 238 15.39 -22.36 -15.61
C SER A 238 14.84 -21.60 -16.83
N LYS A 239 15.09 -20.28 -16.96
CA LYS A 239 14.92 -19.34 -18.11
C LYS A 239 13.68 -19.51 -19.02
N GLY A 240 12.69 -20.31 -18.65
CA GLY A 240 11.65 -20.79 -19.55
C GLY A 240 10.22 -20.51 -19.07
N ASP A 241 10.04 -19.99 -17.86
CA ASP A 241 8.71 -19.76 -17.29
C ASP A 241 8.65 -18.36 -16.66
N ILE A 242 8.24 -17.38 -17.49
CA ILE A 242 8.02 -15.98 -17.08
C ILE A 242 7.06 -15.90 -15.89
N LEU A 243 6.15 -16.87 -15.76
CA LEU A 243 5.18 -16.95 -14.65
C LEU A 243 5.82 -17.16 -13.27
N LEU A 244 7.09 -17.59 -13.20
CA LEU A 244 7.76 -17.83 -11.92
C LEU A 244 8.41 -16.57 -11.33
N THR A 245 8.91 -15.66 -12.18
CA THR A 245 9.52 -14.41 -11.74
C THR A 245 8.50 -13.36 -11.32
N ASP A 246 7.23 -13.56 -11.69
CA ASP A 246 6.11 -12.68 -11.35
C ASP A 246 5.31 -13.19 -10.13
N SER A 247 5.83 -14.20 -9.42
CA SER A 247 5.21 -14.76 -8.22
C SER A 247 5.60 -13.96 -6.98
N VAL A 248 4.64 -13.63 -6.12
CA VAL A 248 4.88 -12.93 -4.83
C VAL A 248 5.93 -13.64 -3.98
N PHE A 249 5.98 -14.97 -4.00
CA PHE A 249 7.00 -15.74 -3.26
C PHE A 249 8.43 -15.56 -3.80
N TYR A 250 8.58 -15.26 -5.10
CA TYR A 250 9.88 -14.96 -5.68
C TYR A 250 10.37 -13.60 -5.19
N GLU A 251 9.51 -12.59 -5.18
CA GLU A 251 9.81 -11.26 -4.66
C GLU A 251 10.11 -11.28 -3.16
N GLU A 252 9.36 -12.05 -2.36
CA GLU A 252 9.68 -12.28 -0.93
C GLU A 252 11.09 -12.86 -0.75
N LEU A 253 11.48 -13.84 -1.58
CA LEU A 253 12.82 -14.43 -1.51
C LEU A 253 13.92 -13.48 -1.97
N GLN A 254 13.68 -12.68 -3.01
CA GLN A 254 14.64 -11.65 -3.45
C GLN A 254 14.85 -10.60 -2.35
N THR A 255 13.75 -10.17 -1.72
CA THR A 255 13.78 -9.25 -0.58
C THR A 255 14.57 -9.85 0.58
N LEU A 256 14.30 -11.11 0.93
CA LEU A 256 15.04 -11.83 1.97
C LEU A 256 16.53 -11.97 1.64
N ASP A 257 16.88 -12.28 0.39
CA ASP A 257 18.28 -12.33 -0.06
C ASP A 257 18.95 -10.98 0.12
N ASN A 258 18.33 -9.89 -0.33
CA ASN A 258 18.86 -8.53 -0.18
C ASN A 258 19.16 -8.20 1.29
N HIS A 259 18.24 -8.49 2.21
CA HIS A 259 18.47 -8.31 3.65
C HIS A 259 19.64 -9.14 4.17
N LEU A 260 19.74 -10.41 3.75
CA LEU A 260 20.82 -11.31 4.16
C LEU A 260 22.17 -10.84 3.62
N GLN A 261 22.25 -10.45 2.35
CA GLN A 261 23.46 -9.89 1.75
C GLN A 261 23.87 -8.60 2.46
N ARG A 262 22.92 -7.71 2.77
CA ARG A 262 23.19 -6.48 3.52
C ARG A 262 23.71 -6.77 4.92
N ALA A 263 23.11 -7.73 5.62
CA ALA A 263 23.57 -8.15 6.94
C ALA A 263 25.00 -8.68 6.90
N LEU A 264 25.33 -9.52 5.91
CA LEU A 264 26.68 -10.06 5.70
C LEU A 264 27.69 -8.98 5.31
N LEU A 265 27.29 -8.03 4.47
CA LEU A 265 28.14 -6.91 4.02
C LEU A 265 28.53 -5.98 5.19
N THR A 266 27.58 -5.74 6.09
CA THR A 266 27.75 -4.79 7.21
C THR A 266 28.25 -5.44 8.50
N ASP A 267 28.39 -6.78 8.54
CA ASP A 267 28.62 -7.55 9.77
C ASP A 267 27.61 -7.19 10.88
N ALA A 268 26.38 -6.91 10.45
CA ALA A 268 25.33 -6.39 11.30
C ALA A 268 24.74 -7.50 12.17
N SER A 269 24.47 -7.15 13.43
CA SER A 269 23.77 -8.04 14.35
C SER A 269 22.26 -7.92 14.15
N LEU A 270 21.56 -9.03 14.31
CA LEU A 270 20.10 -9.05 14.37
C LEU A 270 19.60 -8.19 15.54
N ARG A 271 18.47 -7.50 15.34
CA ARG A 271 17.94 -6.51 16.29
C ARG A 271 16.54 -6.82 16.74
N GLU A 272 16.17 -6.21 17.86
CA GLU A 272 14.79 -6.16 18.30
C GLU A 272 14.13 -4.87 17.83
N VAL A 273 12.87 -4.97 17.44
CA VAL A 273 11.98 -3.82 17.25
C VAL A 273 10.88 -3.95 18.30
N THR A 274 10.76 -2.94 19.14
CA THR A 274 9.78 -2.91 20.24
C THR A 274 8.92 -1.68 20.11
N GLY A 275 7.76 -1.67 20.78
CA GLY A 275 6.95 -0.48 20.84
C GLY A 275 5.68 -0.68 21.63
N ARG A 276 4.87 0.37 21.66
CA ARG A 276 3.58 0.37 22.33
C ARG A 276 2.51 1.05 21.48
N VAL A 277 1.29 0.54 21.54
CA VAL A 277 0.09 1.19 20.99
C VAL A 277 -0.77 1.76 22.11
N THR A 278 -1.05 3.06 22.04
CA THR A 278 -1.84 3.79 23.05
C THR A 278 -2.78 4.80 22.42
N TYR A 279 -3.82 5.21 23.14
CA TYR A 279 -4.52 6.46 22.85
C TYR A 279 -3.71 7.66 23.38
N THR A 280 -4.01 8.87 22.90
CA THR A 280 -3.43 10.14 23.40
C THR A 280 -3.47 10.33 24.91
N ASP A 281 -4.45 9.77 25.61
CA ASP A 281 -4.55 9.84 27.07
C ASP A 281 -3.60 8.86 27.81
N GLY A 282 -2.84 8.06 27.06
CA GLY A 282 -1.88 7.07 27.53
C GLY A 282 -2.50 5.69 27.82
N THR A 283 -3.79 5.50 27.57
CA THR A 283 -4.47 4.20 27.74
C THR A 283 -3.94 3.21 26.70
N PRO A 284 -3.45 2.02 27.11
CA PRO A 284 -2.98 1.02 26.16
C PRO A 284 -4.11 0.38 25.37
N ILE A 285 -3.78 -0.03 24.14
CA ILE A 285 -4.66 -0.78 23.26
C ILE A 285 -4.07 -2.18 23.12
N ALA A 286 -4.80 -3.19 23.61
CA ALA A 286 -4.43 -4.59 23.48
C ALA A 286 -4.97 -5.16 22.16
N ASP A 287 -4.42 -6.31 21.74
CA ASP A 287 -4.86 -7.09 20.57
C ASP A 287 -4.79 -6.34 19.22
N VAL A 288 -4.01 -5.26 19.13
CA VAL A 288 -3.65 -4.61 17.87
C VAL A 288 -2.63 -5.47 17.14
N GLY A 289 -2.93 -5.83 15.90
CA GLY A 289 -1.98 -6.53 15.04
C GLY A 289 -0.89 -5.59 14.56
N ILE A 290 0.37 -5.95 14.75
CA ILE A 290 1.51 -5.18 14.26
C ILE A 290 2.27 -6.04 13.26
N PHE A 291 2.50 -5.48 12.08
CA PHE A 291 3.22 -6.12 11.00
C PHE A 291 4.44 -5.26 10.65
N LEU A 292 5.62 -5.88 10.62
CA LEU A 292 6.86 -5.23 10.21
C LEU A 292 7.21 -5.70 8.80
N ARG A 293 6.75 -4.95 7.79
CA ARG A 293 6.79 -5.36 6.38
C ARG A 293 7.98 -4.72 5.70
N ASP A 294 8.68 -5.46 4.85
CA ASP A 294 9.69 -4.84 4.00
C ASP A 294 9.03 -3.85 3.04
N ILE A 295 9.70 -2.73 2.76
CA ILE A 295 9.14 -1.69 1.90
C ILE A 295 8.89 -2.18 0.47
N GLY A 296 9.71 -3.08 -0.06
CA GLY A 296 9.51 -3.69 -1.37
C GLY A 296 8.23 -4.54 -1.47
N LEU A 297 7.63 -4.89 -0.33
CA LEU A 297 6.37 -5.62 -0.25
C LEU A 297 5.19 -4.75 0.21
N SER A 298 5.42 -3.46 0.48
CA SER A 298 4.42 -2.57 1.08
C SER A 298 3.17 -2.36 0.21
N ASN A 299 3.31 -2.49 -1.11
CA ASN A 299 2.21 -2.37 -2.08
C ASN A 299 1.28 -3.60 -2.11
N TYR A 300 1.69 -4.73 -1.54
CA TYR A 300 0.83 -5.90 -1.44
C TYR A 300 -0.12 -5.77 -0.26
N SER A 301 -1.30 -6.37 -0.39
CA SER A 301 -2.16 -6.63 0.77
C SER A 301 -1.41 -7.52 1.77
N ILE A 302 -1.66 -7.31 3.07
CA ILE A 302 -1.12 -8.17 4.13
C ILE A 302 -1.46 -9.63 3.83
N LEU A 303 -0.41 -10.42 3.65
CA LEU A 303 -0.51 -11.83 3.27
C LEU A 303 -0.89 -12.70 4.48
N SER A 304 -1.28 -13.95 4.22
CA SER A 304 -1.63 -14.91 5.27
C SER A 304 -0.42 -15.57 5.92
N ASN A 305 0.80 -15.06 5.73
CA ASN A 305 2.04 -15.65 6.19
C ASN A 305 3.14 -14.58 6.33
N GLU A 306 2.76 -13.39 6.79
CA GLU A 306 3.72 -12.31 7.06
C GLU A 306 4.76 -12.79 8.08
N ALA A 307 6.05 -12.73 7.70
CA ALA A 307 7.14 -13.27 8.53
C ALA A 307 7.21 -12.59 9.91
N ASN A 308 7.01 -11.26 9.91
CA ASN A 308 7.10 -10.42 11.08
C ASN A 308 5.72 -9.89 11.44
N HIS A 309 4.92 -10.72 12.10
CA HIS A 309 3.62 -10.36 12.67
C HIS A 309 3.60 -10.64 14.18
N THR A 310 3.03 -9.71 14.94
CA THR A 310 2.84 -9.83 16.40
C THR A 310 1.56 -9.11 16.82
N GLU A 311 1.13 -9.29 18.07
CA GLU A 311 -0.02 -8.57 18.63
C GLU A 311 0.39 -7.85 19.93
N THR A 312 -0.21 -6.70 20.17
CA THR A 312 0.03 -5.96 21.42
C THR A 312 -0.58 -6.70 22.61
N ASN A 313 0.17 -6.80 23.71
CA ASN A 313 -0.30 -7.40 24.96
C ASN A 313 -1.31 -6.50 25.73
N GLU A 314 -1.75 -6.90 26.93
CA GLU A 314 -2.65 -6.11 27.79
C GLU A 314 -2.12 -4.71 28.16
N ASN A 315 -0.79 -4.50 28.10
CA ASN A 315 -0.16 -3.21 28.31
C ASN A 315 0.02 -2.42 27.00
N GLY A 316 -0.45 -2.93 25.87
CA GLY A 316 -0.29 -2.35 24.54
C GLY A 316 1.10 -2.54 23.94
N GLU A 317 1.97 -3.39 24.54
CA GLU A 317 3.36 -3.55 24.12
C GLU A 317 3.50 -4.65 23.06
N PHE A 318 4.40 -4.46 22.10
CA PHE A 318 4.76 -5.45 21.08
C PHE A 318 6.27 -5.57 20.90
N THR A 319 6.71 -6.74 20.41
CA THR A 319 8.12 -7.01 20.11
C THR A 319 8.27 -7.90 18.88
N PHE A 320 9.20 -7.52 17.99
CA PHE A 320 9.80 -8.37 16.97
C PHE A 320 11.22 -8.72 17.38
N HIS A 321 11.57 -9.99 17.31
CA HIS A 321 12.91 -10.48 17.62
C HIS A 321 13.66 -10.86 16.35
N HIS A 322 14.99 -10.74 16.40
CA HIS A 322 15.89 -11.19 15.33
C HIS A 322 15.61 -10.57 13.96
N VAL A 323 15.25 -9.28 13.94
CA VAL A 323 14.98 -8.55 12.70
C VAL A 323 16.29 -8.32 11.95
N LEU A 324 16.28 -8.61 10.65
CA LEU A 324 17.40 -8.36 9.77
C LEU A 324 17.60 -6.86 9.52
N PRO A 325 18.83 -6.43 9.21
CA PRO A 325 19.07 -5.11 8.66
C PRO A 325 18.29 -4.89 7.36
N GLY A 326 17.61 -3.76 7.27
CA GLY A 326 16.61 -3.54 6.24
C GLY A 326 15.81 -2.28 6.47
N ASN A 327 14.83 -2.09 5.62
CA ASN A 327 13.98 -0.91 5.62
C ASN A 327 12.54 -1.38 5.61
N TYR A 328 11.82 -1.04 6.67
CA TYR A 328 10.52 -1.62 6.95
C TYR A 328 9.46 -0.56 7.10
N GLN A 329 8.21 -0.94 6.87
CA GLN A 329 7.04 -0.17 7.28
C GLN A 329 6.28 -0.92 8.36
N ILE A 330 5.86 -0.18 9.38
CA ILE A 330 4.94 -0.70 10.38
C ILE A 330 3.53 -0.57 9.84
N THR A 331 2.80 -1.68 9.79
CA THR A 331 1.37 -1.71 9.52
C THR A 331 0.64 -2.14 10.79
N ALA A 332 -0.42 -1.43 11.16
CA ALA A 332 -1.22 -1.71 12.35
C ALA A 332 -2.65 -2.13 11.97
N GLY A 333 -3.09 -3.27 12.48
CA GLY A 333 -4.41 -3.84 12.30
C GLY A 333 -5.30 -3.59 13.53
N PHE A 334 -6.44 -2.95 13.33
CA PHE A 334 -7.40 -2.58 14.36
C PHE A 334 -8.77 -3.21 14.12
N SER A 335 -9.50 -3.44 15.20
CA SER A 335 -10.96 -3.58 15.12
C SER A 335 -11.62 -2.21 15.02
N THR A 336 -12.84 -2.16 14.46
CA THR A 336 -13.62 -0.92 14.34
C THR A 336 -13.83 -0.21 15.69
N ASP A 337 -14.07 -0.96 16.76
CA ASP A 337 -14.27 -0.43 18.11
C ASP A 337 -12.99 0.23 18.70
N MET A 338 -11.79 -0.18 18.26
CA MET A 338 -10.52 0.37 18.74
C MET A 338 -10.17 1.71 18.09
N ILE A 339 -10.63 1.96 16.87
CA ILE A 339 -10.19 3.11 16.05
C ILE A 339 -11.28 4.17 15.86
N ASP A 340 -12.54 3.87 16.20
CA ASP A 340 -13.65 4.81 16.07
C ASP A 340 -13.44 6.09 16.90
N GLY A 341 -13.46 7.23 16.23
CA GLY A 341 -13.17 8.56 16.79
C GLY A 341 -11.68 8.95 16.77
N TYR A 342 -10.81 8.11 16.20
CA TYR A 342 -9.37 8.32 16.17
C TYR A 342 -8.80 8.17 14.77
N MET A 343 -7.56 8.63 14.62
CA MET A 343 -6.69 8.36 13.49
C MET A 343 -5.33 7.84 13.98
N VAL A 344 -4.58 7.21 13.08
CA VAL A 344 -3.19 6.81 13.33
C VAL A 344 -2.28 7.76 12.56
N PRO A 345 -1.38 8.49 13.23
CA PRO A 345 -0.52 9.49 12.61
C PRO A 345 0.69 8.85 11.93
N PHE A 346 0.44 7.94 10.99
CA PHE A 346 1.50 7.51 10.07
C PHE A 346 1.69 8.57 9.02
N GLU A 347 2.93 9.02 8.85
CA GLU A 347 3.29 9.90 7.75
C GLU A 347 3.41 9.07 6.48
N HIS A 348 3.03 9.67 5.36
CA HIS A 348 3.19 8.99 4.08
C HIS A 348 4.68 8.77 3.80
N GLY A 349 5.07 7.52 3.51
CA GLY A 349 6.48 7.18 3.33
C GLY A 349 7.28 7.03 4.63
N ASP A 350 6.63 6.90 5.80
CA ASP A 350 7.34 6.54 7.04
C ASP A 350 8.08 5.20 6.89
N ILE A 351 9.40 5.23 7.09
CA ILE A 351 10.29 4.07 6.99
C ILE A 351 11.05 3.86 8.29
N LEU A 352 10.94 2.66 8.83
CA LEU A 352 11.77 2.17 9.92
C LEU A 352 13.04 1.52 9.36
N SER A 353 14.15 2.26 9.36
CA SER A 353 15.45 1.71 8.96
C SER A 353 16.16 1.00 10.11
N ILE A 354 16.58 -0.24 9.85
CA ILE A 354 17.34 -1.10 10.76
C ILE A 354 18.71 -1.32 10.14
N ASP A 355 19.73 -0.69 10.71
CA ASP A 355 21.12 -0.79 10.24
C ASP A 355 21.91 -1.90 10.97
N GLY A 356 21.27 -2.57 11.94
CA GLY A 356 21.91 -3.59 12.77
C GLY A 356 22.87 -3.05 13.84
N SER A 357 22.86 -1.74 14.14
CA SER A 357 23.72 -1.11 15.16
C SER A 357 23.10 -1.06 16.56
N GLU A 358 21.78 -0.92 16.65
CA GLU A 358 21.00 -0.85 17.90
C GLU A 358 19.58 -1.39 17.72
N ASP A 359 18.94 -1.75 18.83
CA ASP A 359 17.52 -2.11 18.84
C ASP A 359 16.67 -0.85 18.62
N LYS A 360 15.48 -1.00 18.03
CA LYS A 360 14.60 0.12 17.69
C LYS A 360 13.33 0.11 18.55
N VAL A 361 12.86 1.31 18.87
CA VAL A 361 11.58 1.55 19.56
C VAL A 361 10.70 2.36 18.62
N TYR A 362 9.48 1.89 18.36
CA TYR A 362 8.50 2.56 17.50
C TYR A 362 7.13 2.51 18.18
N ASP A 363 6.73 3.63 18.80
CA ASP A 363 5.45 3.74 19.50
C ASP A 363 4.38 4.31 18.56
N ILE A 364 3.15 3.82 18.69
CA ILE A 364 1.98 4.29 17.93
C ILE A 364 1.01 4.92 18.91
N THR A 365 0.66 6.19 18.68
CA THR A 365 -0.34 6.89 19.50
C THR A 365 -1.53 7.28 18.63
N LEU A 366 -2.72 6.82 18.99
CA LEU A 366 -3.97 7.16 18.31
C LEU A 366 -4.44 8.54 18.74
N GLU A 367 -4.64 9.40 17.75
CA GLU A 367 -4.96 10.81 17.89
C GLU A 367 -6.45 11.03 17.61
N PRO A 368 -7.20 11.78 18.43
CA PRO A 368 -8.58 12.10 18.15
C PRO A 368 -8.69 12.81 16.80
N VAL A 369 -9.72 12.47 16.03
CA VAL A 369 -9.98 13.14 14.75
C VAL A 369 -10.36 14.61 14.93
N ILE A 370 -9.93 15.47 14.01
CA ILE A 370 -10.29 16.89 14.03
C ILE A 370 -11.77 17.04 13.68
N ASP A 371 -12.52 17.77 14.51
CA ASP A 371 -13.91 18.14 14.23
C ASP A 371 -13.98 19.33 13.28
N LEU A 372 -14.71 19.14 12.18
CA LEU A 372 -14.97 20.17 11.17
C LEU A 372 -16.22 20.97 11.55
N ILE A 373 -16.16 22.29 11.37
CA ILE A 373 -17.21 23.22 11.80
C ILE A 373 -18.05 23.67 10.62
N GLN A 374 -17.42 24.14 9.53
CA GLN A 374 -18.10 24.56 8.31
C GLN A 374 -17.13 24.64 7.12
N PRO A 375 -17.61 24.46 5.88
CA PRO A 375 -18.93 23.98 5.48
C PRO A 375 -19.03 22.46 5.66
N VAL A 376 -20.20 21.97 6.10
CA VAL A 376 -20.45 20.54 6.36
C VAL A 376 -21.89 20.18 5.99
N ASN A 377 -22.20 18.89 5.94
CA ASN A 377 -23.53 18.32 5.71
C ASN A 377 -24.17 18.76 4.37
N GLU A 378 -23.48 18.53 3.26
CA GLU A 378 -23.95 18.79 1.87
C GLU A 378 -24.20 20.28 1.59
N THR A 379 -23.33 21.15 2.10
CA THR A 379 -23.47 22.60 1.87
C THR A 379 -23.24 22.94 0.39
N VAL A 380 -24.12 23.77 -0.18
CA VAL A 380 -24.01 24.27 -1.56
C VAL A 380 -23.33 25.63 -1.58
N ILE A 381 -22.22 25.74 -2.32
CA ILE A 381 -21.40 26.94 -2.48
C ILE A 381 -21.70 27.54 -3.85
N GLN A 382 -22.15 28.79 -3.89
CA GLN A 382 -22.48 29.50 -5.14
C GLN A 382 -21.59 30.72 -5.38
N GLU A 383 -20.86 31.15 -4.36
CA GLU A 383 -19.89 32.22 -4.42
C GLU A 383 -18.54 31.72 -4.98
N ASN A 384 -17.69 32.65 -5.43
CA ASN A 384 -16.33 32.35 -5.89
C ASN A 384 -15.35 32.10 -4.74
N GLN A 385 -15.77 32.33 -3.49
CA GLN A 385 -14.97 32.10 -2.29
C GLN A 385 -15.85 31.58 -1.17
N PHE A 386 -15.27 30.80 -0.26
CA PHE A 386 -15.99 30.29 0.91
C PHE A 386 -15.05 30.10 2.11
N ASP A 387 -15.63 30.15 3.31
CA ASP A 387 -14.89 30.04 4.57
C ASP A 387 -14.88 28.59 5.06
N LEU A 388 -13.69 28.13 5.45
CA LEU A 388 -13.45 26.86 6.13
C LEU A 388 -13.13 27.12 7.60
N GLU A 389 -13.67 26.31 8.51
CA GLU A 389 -13.38 26.38 9.94
C GLU A 389 -13.41 24.99 10.58
N TRP A 390 -12.48 24.74 11.50
CA TRP A 390 -12.31 23.48 12.22
C TRP A 390 -11.86 23.72 13.66
N GLU A 391 -11.90 22.68 14.49
CA GLU A 391 -11.41 22.75 15.86
C GLU A 391 -9.88 22.89 15.91
N PRO A 392 -9.34 23.80 16.74
CA PRO A 392 -7.90 23.96 16.86
C PRO A 392 -7.27 22.76 17.58
N VAL A 393 -6.15 22.27 17.04
CA VAL A 393 -5.34 21.19 17.63
C VAL A 393 -4.24 21.79 18.50
N GLU A 394 -4.05 21.26 19.71
CA GLU A 394 -2.96 21.69 20.60
C GLU A 394 -1.60 21.28 20.02
N GLY A 395 -0.65 22.22 19.98
CA GLY A 395 0.69 21.98 19.42
C GLY A 395 0.83 22.23 17.91
N ALA A 396 -0.28 22.37 17.18
CA ALA A 396 -0.25 22.64 15.74
C ALA A 396 0.39 23.99 15.43
N SER A 397 1.39 23.98 14.56
CA SER A 397 2.03 25.18 14.00
C SER A 397 1.36 25.62 12.71
N TYR A 398 0.87 24.67 11.91
CA TYR A 398 0.07 24.93 10.72
C TYR A 398 -0.89 23.77 10.42
N TYR A 399 -1.75 23.99 9.43
CA TYR A 399 -2.70 23.03 8.90
C TYR A 399 -2.56 22.96 7.39
N MET A 400 -2.82 21.78 6.80
CA MET A 400 -2.98 21.59 5.36
C MET A 400 -4.40 21.13 5.07
N LEU A 401 -4.95 21.59 3.95
CA LEU A 401 -6.29 21.21 3.52
C LEU A 401 -6.20 20.13 2.46
N GLU A 402 -7.11 19.17 2.55
CA GLU A 402 -7.32 18.12 1.56
C GLU A 402 -8.70 18.31 0.95
N PHE A 403 -8.83 18.12 -0.36
CA PHE A 403 -10.10 18.11 -1.06
C PHE A 403 -10.24 16.84 -1.88
N THR A 404 -11.40 16.21 -1.80
CA THR A 404 -11.67 14.95 -2.46
C THR A 404 -12.77 15.13 -3.49
N VAL A 405 -12.54 14.60 -4.69
CA VAL A 405 -13.57 14.44 -5.73
C VAL A 405 -14.18 13.05 -5.58
N GLU A 406 -15.49 13.00 -5.36
CA GLU A 406 -16.23 11.74 -5.24
C GLU A 406 -16.72 11.29 -6.63
N GLY A 407 -16.30 10.11 -7.08
CA GLY A 407 -16.71 9.48 -8.34
C GLY A 407 -17.51 8.19 -8.14
N ASP A 408 -18.01 7.61 -9.24
CA ASP A 408 -18.77 6.36 -9.22
C ASP A 408 -17.82 5.16 -9.01
N GLY A 409 -17.44 4.92 -7.75
CA GLY A 409 -16.61 3.77 -7.34
C GLY A 409 -15.13 4.07 -7.09
N ALA A 410 -14.71 5.32 -7.25
CA ALA A 410 -13.39 5.82 -6.85
C ALA A 410 -13.52 7.24 -6.28
N SER A 411 -12.63 7.60 -5.37
CA SER A 411 -12.47 8.97 -4.89
C SER A 411 -10.99 9.33 -4.98
N TYR A 412 -10.71 10.60 -5.28
CA TYR A 412 -9.36 11.10 -5.42
C TYR A 412 -9.20 12.33 -4.54
N SER A 413 -8.23 12.30 -3.64
CA SER A 413 -7.89 13.42 -2.76
C SER A 413 -6.71 14.21 -3.29
N LEU A 414 -6.76 15.52 -3.11
CA LEU A 414 -5.72 16.46 -3.50
C LEU A 414 -5.47 17.44 -2.35
N ASN A 415 -4.20 17.64 -2.03
CA ASN A 415 -3.81 18.62 -1.01
C ASN A 415 -3.72 20.01 -1.64
N LEU A 416 -4.23 21.01 -0.92
CA LEU A 416 -3.95 22.40 -1.20
C LEU A 416 -2.74 22.79 -0.36
N ASP A 417 -1.60 23.04 -1.01
CA ASP A 417 -0.36 23.40 -0.32
C ASP A 417 -0.41 24.85 0.20
N ASN A 418 -1.05 25.01 1.35
CA ASN A 418 -1.09 26.24 2.10
C ASN A 418 -0.88 25.94 3.58
N LYS A 419 0.34 26.15 4.10
CA LYS A 419 0.60 26.04 5.55
C LYS A 419 -0.20 27.10 6.34
N ILE A 420 -1.47 26.82 6.63
CA ILE A 420 -2.41 27.74 7.28
C ILE A 420 -2.11 27.76 8.78
N THR A 421 -1.80 28.91 9.35
CA THR A 421 -1.41 29.04 10.78
C THR A 421 -2.59 29.28 11.74
N THR A 422 -3.82 29.27 11.24
CA THR A 422 -5.06 29.46 12.00
C THR A 422 -6.04 28.33 11.76
N ASN A 423 -7.00 28.11 12.66
CA ASN A 423 -8.01 27.05 12.54
C ASN A 423 -9.19 27.40 11.60
N LYS A 424 -8.94 28.34 10.68
CA LYS A 424 -9.91 28.82 9.69
C LYS A 424 -9.19 29.49 8.54
N THR A 425 -9.78 29.45 7.36
CA THR A 425 -9.29 30.16 6.18
C THR A 425 -10.43 30.47 5.22
N THR A 426 -10.18 31.32 4.23
CA THR A 426 -11.07 31.54 3.10
C THR A 426 -10.38 30.99 1.85
N ILE A 427 -11.08 30.16 1.08
CA ILE A 427 -10.57 29.56 -0.16
C ILE A 427 -11.22 30.26 -1.34
N GLU A 428 -10.40 30.65 -2.33
CA GLU A 428 -10.89 31.04 -3.65
C GLU A 428 -11.13 29.77 -4.47
N LEU A 429 -12.29 29.67 -5.10
CA LEU A 429 -12.69 28.48 -5.83
C LEU A 429 -11.81 28.23 -7.07
N GLU A 430 -11.20 29.30 -7.60
CA GLU A 430 -10.24 29.21 -8.69
C GLU A 430 -9.01 28.38 -8.30
N ASP A 431 -8.60 28.42 -7.02
CA ASP A 431 -7.46 27.63 -6.52
C ASP A 431 -7.74 26.13 -6.63
N LEU A 432 -8.98 25.72 -6.33
CA LEU A 432 -9.39 24.32 -6.46
C LEU A 432 -9.43 23.88 -7.92
N TYR A 433 -9.73 24.78 -8.84
CA TYR A 433 -9.78 24.45 -10.26
C TYR A 433 -8.38 24.30 -10.89
N PHE A 434 -7.32 24.65 -10.17
CA PHE A 434 -5.94 24.36 -10.58
C PHE A 434 -5.49 22.97 -10.16
N LEU A 435 -6.14 22.37 -9.16
CA LEU A 435 -5.77 21.04 -8.68
C LEU A 435 -5.99 20.00 -9.79
N PRO A 436 -4.96 19.22 -10.15
CA PRO A 436 -5.06 18.24 -11.22
C PRO A 436 -5.88 17.03 -10.76
N THR A 437 -7.10 16.86 -11.29
CA THR A 437 -8.02 15.77 -10.88
C THR A 437 -8.05 14.57 -11.83
N SER A 438 -7.30 14.60 -12.93
CA SER A 438 -7.47 13.63 -14.02
C SER A 438 -6.18 12.93 -14.43
N ILE A 439 -6.28 11.60 -14.61
CA ILE A 439 -5.36 10.83 -15.44
C ILE A 439 -5.54 11.32 -16.88
N ILE A 440 -4.46 11.75 -17.52
CA ILE A 440 -4.48 12.31 -18.86
C ILE A 440 -4.90 11.24 -19.87
N VAL A 441 -5.84 11.58 -20.74
CA VAL A 441 -6.59 10.63 -21.57
C VAL A 441 -5.96 10.46 -22.94
N ASP A 442 -5.60 9.23 -23.33
CA ASP A 442 -5.32 8.89 -24.73
C ASP A 442 -6.49 8.12 -25.42
N GLU A 443 -6.45 7.99 -26.76
CA GLU A 443 -7.52 7.28 -27.52
C GLU A 443 -7.55 5.75 -27.28
N GLN A 444 -6.53 5.18 -26.62
CA GLN A 444 -6.51 3.78 -26.20
C GLN A 444 -7.17 3.62 -24.82
N ASP A 445 -6.87 4.52 -23.87
CA ASP A 445 -7.44 4.57 -22.52
C ASP A 445 -8.96 4.77 -22.55
N THR A 446 -9.47 5.54 -23.52
CA THR A 446 -10.92 5.78 -23.72
C THR A 446 -11.70 4.57 -24.24
N LYS A 447 -11.03 3.48 -24.65
CA LYS A 447 -11.69 2.25 -25.12
C LYS A 447 -11.89 1.24 -24.01
N GLU A 448 -11.29 1.47 -22.85
CA GLU A 448 -11.47 0.67 -21.65
C GLU A 448 -12.49 1.34 -20.73
N ASP A 449 -13.21 0.57 -19.92
CA ASP A 449 -14.28 1.07 -19.02
C ASP A 449 -13.75 1.98 -17.88
N PHE A 450 -12.50 2.46 -17.97
CA PHE A 450 -11.81 3.24 -16.94
C PHE A 450 -11.94 4.76 -17.10
N PHE A 451 -12.36 5.26 -18.28
CA PHE A 451 -12.53 6.70 -18.48
C PHE A 451 -13.87 7.21 -17.94
N GLU A 452 -13.83 8.03 -16.88
CA GLU A 452 -14.99 8.71 -16.33
C GLU A 452 -14.98 10.21 -16.72
N PRO A 453 -15.83 10.67 -17.67
CA PRO A 453 -15.83 12.07 -18.12
C PRO A 453 -16.05 13.10 -17.01
N SER A 454 -16.79 12.75 -15.95
CA SER A 454 -17.02 13.60 -14.78
C SER A 454 -15.72 13.89 -14.02
N ALA A 455 -14.82 12.90 -13.92
CA ALA A 455 -13.54 13.05 -13.22
C ALA A 455 -12.61 14.05 -13.93
N SER A 456 -12.67 14.13 -15.27
CA SER A 456 -11.90 15.11 -16.07
C SER A 456 -12.30 16.56 -15.82
N LEU A 457 -13.55 16.82 -15.41
CA LEU A 457 -13.95 18.17 -15.01
C LEU A 457 -13.52 18.50 -13.57
N GLY A 458 -13.26 17.51 -12.72
CA GLY A 458 -12.80 17.72 -11.35
C GLY A 458 -13.71 18.66 -10.56
N PHE A 459 -13.09 19.63 -9.88
CA PHE A 459 -13.80 20.68 -9.13
C PHE A 459 -14.59 21.65 -10.01
N THR A 460 -14.37 21.66 -11.34
CA THR A 460 -15.13 22.54 -12.26
C THR A 460 -16.51 21.98 -12.62
N ASN A 461 -16.85 20.75 -12.21
CA ASN A 461 -18.16 20.13 -12.47
C ASN A 461 -19.23 20.62 -11.49
N PRO A 462 -20.20 21.48 -11.88
CA PRO A 462 -21.21 21.97 -10.94
C PRO A 462 -22.19 20.90 -10.44
N ASN A 463 -22.18 19.70 -11.02
CA ASN A 463 -22.97 18.56 -10.57
C ASN A 463 -22.16 17.56 -9.73
N GLY A 464 -20.88 17.85 -9.45
CA GLY A 464 -20.02 17.01 -8.64
C GLY A 464 -20.39 16.99 -7.16
N THR A 465 -19.93 15.93 -6.49
CA THR A 465 -19.92 15.84 -5.03
C THR A 465 -18.47 15.86 -4.59
N TYR A 466 -18.18 16.69 -3.59
CA TYR A 466 -16.83 16.89 -3.09
C TYR A 466 -16.83 16.74 -1.59
N SER A 467 -15.72 16.29 -1.03
CA SER A 467 -15.46 16.38 0.40
C SER A 467 -14.17 17.13 0.67
N TRP A 468 -13.97 17.58 1.91
CA TRP A 468 -12.74 18.26 2.32
C TRP A 468 -12.30 17.78 3.70
N GLY A 469 -11.01 17.92 3.97
CA GLY A 469 -10.38 17.56 5.22
C GLY A 469 -9.30 18.56 5.61
N VAL A 470 -8.82 18.41 6.83
CA VAL A 470 -7.70 19.18 7.36
C VAL A 470 -6.78 18.27 8.15
N SER A 471 -5.48 18.45 7.96
CA SER A 471 -4.41 17.79 8.73
C SER A 471 -3.60 18.85 9.46
N ALA A 472 -3.29 18.61 10.72
CA ALA A 472 -2.57 19.51 11.61
C ALA A 472 -1.13 19.04 11.79
N TYR A 473 -0.18 19.96 11.65
CA TYR A 473 1.25 19.66 11.70
C TYR A 473 1.96 20.52 12.75
N ASP A 474 3.02 19.99 13.34
CA ASP A 474 3.87 20.72 14.28
C ASP A 474 4.90 21.62 13.55
N SER A 475 5.89 22.15 14.28
CA SER A 475 6.92 23.03 13.71
C SER A 475 8.06 22.29 12.99
N GLN A 476 8.03 20.97 13.04
CA GLN A 476 8.96 20.03 12.43
C GLN A 476 8.31 19.32 11.24
N ASP A 477 7.16 19.83 10.77
CA ASP A 477 6.32 19.26 9.72
C ASP A 477 5.80 17.85 10.06
N GLN A 478 5.69 17.52 11.36
CA GLN A 478 5.19 16.21 11.78
C GLN A 478 3.66 16.21 11.95
N LEU A 479 3.00 15.18 11.45
CA LEU A 479 1.54 15.02 11.54
C LEU A 479 1.10 14.81 12.99
N ILE A 480 0.24 15.70 13.49
CA ILE A 480 -0.35 15.60 14.84
C ILE A 480 -1.71 14.91 14.79
N SER A 481 -2.60 15.39 13.92
CA SER A 481 -3.97 14.88 13.81
C SER A 481 -4.58 15.31 12.47
N SER A 482 -5.70 14.70 12.09
CA SER A 482 -6.41 14.94 10.85
C SER A 482 -7.91 14.72 11.04
N SER A 483 -8.71 15.38 10.21
CA SER A 483 -10.14 15.08 10.11
C SER A 483 -10.43 13.79 9.34
N GLY A 484 -9.46 13.29 8.55
CA GLY A 484 -9.58 12.10 7.68
C GLY A 484 -9.55 10.75 8.39
N GLY A 485 -9.82 10.68 9.69
CA GLY A 485 -9.83 9.44 10.47
C GLY A 485 -11.17 8.70 10.50
N TYR A 486 -11.29 7.74 11.41
CA TYR A 486 -12.39 6.78 11.39
C TYR A 486 -13.55 7.25 12.27
N ARG A 487 -14.69 7.57 11.63
CA ARG A 487 -15.95 7.90 12.30
C ARG A 487 -16.98 6.84 11.94
N LEU A 488 -17.05 5.77 12.73
CA LEU A 488 -17.78 4.54 12.41
C LEU A 488 -19.08 4.39 13.19
N SER A 489 -19.22 5.06 14.35
CA SER A 489 -20.45 5.04 15.16
C SER A 489 -21.35 6.25 14.94
N GLU A 490 -22.65 6.11 15.27
CA GLU A 490 -23.61 7.22 15.26
C GLU A 490 -23.19 8.39 16.19
N GLU A 491 -22.36 8.13 17.20
CA GLU A 491 -21.86 9.16 18.11
C GLU A 491 -20.78 10.03 17.45
N ASN A 492 -19.94 9.42 16.61
CA ASN A 492 -18.78 10.08 15.98
C ASN A 492 -19.04 10.58 14.56
N ILE A 493 -20.09 10.08 13.89
CA ILE A 493 -20.55 10.58 12.58
C ILE A 493 -21.33 11.89 12.80
N ASN A 494 -20.60 12.98 13.01
CA ASN A 494 -21.13 14.34 13.00
C ASN A 494 -20.40 15.16 11.93
N ASN A 495 -21.08 16.18 11.39
CA ASN A 495 -20.47 17.17 10.50
C ASN A 495 -19.71 16.58 9.30
N ILE A 496 -20.42 15.77 8.50
CA ILE A 496 -19.83 15.13 7.32
C ILE A 496 -19.35 16.21 6.33
N PRO A 497 -18.09 16.23 5.90
CA PRO A 497 -17.53 17.37 5.15
C PRO A 497 -17.86 17.37 3.66
N ILE A 498 -19.07 16.93 3.29
CA ILE A 498 -19.53 16.94 1.91
C ILE A 498 -20.02 18.34 1.51
N ILE A 499 -19.62 18.80 0.33
CA ILE A 499 -19.99 20.08 -0.27
C ILE A 499 -20.34 19.94 -1.77
N HIS A 500 -21.05 20.93 -2.31
CA HIS A 500 -21.34 21.06 -3.74
C HIS A 500 -20.90 22.44 -4.25
N LEU A 501 -20.15 22.46 -5.36
CA LEU A 501 -19.61 23.67 -5.97
C LEU A 501 -20.49 24.10 -7.14
N GLN A 502 -21.40 25.06 -6.96
CA GLN A 502 -22.40 25.49 -7.95
C GLN A 502 -22.27 26.97 -8.34
N ASN A 503 -21.05 27.50 -8.37
CA ASN A 503 -20.75 28.87 -8.78
C ASN A 503 -20.80 29.10 -10.30
N ARG A 504 -20.77 28.03 -11.11
CA ARG A 504 -20.81 28.09 -12.58
C ARG A 504 -21.86 27.14 -13.17
N GLU A 505 -22.13 27.33 -14.45
CA GLU A 505 -22.93 26.41 -15.26
C GLU A 505 -22.02 25.60 -16.19
N LEU A 506 -22.50 24.45 -16.67
CA LEU A 506 -21.82 23.67 -17.70
C LEU A 506 -21.79 24.47 -19.01
N THR A 507 -20.63 24.51 -19.65
CA THR A 507 -20.50 24.99 -21.03
C THR A 507 -20.98 23.92 -22.02
N ASN A 508 -21.21 24.31 -23.27
CA ASN A 508 -21.50 23.35 -24.34
C ASN A 508 -20.36 22.33 -24.51
N ALA A 509 -19.10 22.73 -24.30
CA ALA A 509 -17.96 21.82 -24.35
C ALA A 509 -17.97 20.82 -23.18
N ASP A 510 -18.35 21.26 -21.97
CA ASP A 510 -18.50 20.40 -20.80
C ASP A 510 -19.62 19.36 -21.02
N GLU A 511 -20.76 19.77 -21.59
CA GLU A 511 -21.85 18.85 -21.93
C GLU A 511 -21.42 17.81 -22.97
N LEU A 512 -20.63 18.21 -23.98
CA LEU A 512 -20.06 17.29 -24.96
C LEU A 512 -19.10 16.29 -24.33
N LEU A 513 -18.27 16.73 -23.38
CA LEU A 513 -17.36 15.87 -22.62
C LEU A 513 -18.15 14.83 -21.81
N LEU A 514 -19.13 15.26 -21.02
CA LEU A 514 -19.98 14.39 -20.21
C LEU A 514 -20.79 13.39 -21.06
N ASP A 515 -21.12 13.75 -22.29
CA ASP A 515 -21.74 12.86 -23.28
C ASP A 515 -20.75 11.84 -23.91
N GLY A 516 -19.47 11.87 -23.54
CA GLY A 516 -18.40 11.04 -24.11
C GLY A 516 -17.95 11.45 -25.52
N LYS A 517 -18.32 12.65 -25.99
CA LYS A 517 -17.96 13.17 -27.34
C LYS A 517 -16.67 13.95 -27.29
N LEU A 518 -15.58 13.24 -26.97
CA LEU A 518 -14.32 13.88 -26.56
C LEU A 518 -13.65 14.73 -27.65
N LYS A 519 -13.71 14.28 -28.92
CA LYS A 519 -13.15 15.04 -30.05
C LYS A 519 -13.92 16.32 -30.31
N GLU A 520 -15.25 16.25 -30.24
CA GLU A 520 -16.12 17.41 -30.35
C GLU A 520 -15.92 18.38 -29.17
N ALA A 521 -15.76 17.86 -27.95
CA ALA A 521 -15.48 18.66 -26.76
C ALA A 521 -14.14 19.40 -26.89
N LEU A 522 -13.05 18.70 -27.23
CA LEU A 522 -11.72 19.31 -27.43
C LEU A 522 -11.76 20.41 -28.50
N GLN A 523 -12.43 20.17 -29.61
CA GLN A 523 -12.58 21.18 -30.67
C GLN A 523 -13.33 22.42 -30.17
N GLU A 524 -14.42 22.24 -29.42
CA GLU A 524 -15.19 23.35 -28.86
C GLU A 524 -14.36 24.15 -27.83
N TYR A 525 -13.58 23.50 -26.96
CA TYR A 525 -12.68 24.19 -26.03
C TYR A 525 -11.63 25.02 -26.77
N LYS A 526 -11.00 24.47 -27.82
CA LYS A 526 -10.05 25.23 -28.66
C LYS A 526 -10.71 26.45 -29.30
N GLU A 527 -11.92 26.30 -29.84
CA GLU A 527 -12.65 27.43 -30.42
C GLU A 527 -13.05 28.48 -29.38
N ASN A 528 -13.28 28.09 -28.12
CA ASN A 528 -13.57 29.02 -27.04
C ASN A 528 -12.30 29.78 -26.62
N ALA A 529 -11.17 29.09 -26.44
CA ALA A 529 -9.88 29.70 -26.14
C ALA A 529 -9.37 30.63 -27.26
N GLU A 530 -9.67 30.32 -28.54
CA GLU A 530 -9.37 31.22 -29.66
C GLU A 530 -10.24 32.49 -29.66
N LYS A 531 -11.49 32.40 -29.17
CA LYS A 531 -12.41 33.56 -29.07
C LYS A 531 -12.08 34.44 -27.87
N ASP A 532 -11.64 33.84 -26.78
CA ASP A 532 -11.22 34.51 -25.55
C ASP A 532 -9.96 33.83 -25.00
N GLU A 533 -8.80 34.44 -25.27
CA GLU A 533 -7.51 33.93 -24.80
C GLU A 533 -7.42 33.90 -23.27
N ALA A 534 -8.33 34.57 -22.54
CA ALA A 534 -8.40 34.55 -21.08
C ALA A 534 -9.38 33.50 -20.52
N ASP A 535 -9.97 32.65 -21.37
CA ASP A 535 -10.81 31.53 -20.93
C ASP A 535 -9.94 30.40 -20.35
N LEU A 536 -9.58 30.56 -19.06
CA LEU A 536 -8.75 29.62 -18.32
C LEU A 536 -9.36 28.21 -18.27
N HIS A 537 -10.70 28.10 -18.19
CA HIS A 537 -11.38 26.80 -18.17
C HIS A 537 -11.12 26.05 -19.48
N SER A 538 -11.35 26.71 -20.62
CA SER A 538 -11.10 26.08 -21.92
C SER A 538 -9.63 25.72 -22.10
N LEU A 539 -8.70 26.57 -21.67
CA LEU A 539 -7.26 26.27 -21.72
C LEU A 539 -6.89 25.01 -20.92
N ARG A 540 -7.41 24.86 -19.70
CA ARG A 540 -7.21 23.65 -18.87
C ARG A 540 -7.81 22.41 -19.50
N MET A 541 -9.03 22.50 -19.98
CA MET A 541 -9.68 21.34 -20.59
C MET A 541 -8.99 20.91 -21.89
N ILE A 542 -8.32 21.84 -22.60
CA ILE A 542 -7.45 21.48 -23.71
C ILE A 542 -6.26 20.65 -23.21
N THR A 543 -5.54 21.07 -22.16
CA THR A 543 -4.36 20.31 -21.68
C THR A 543 -4.74 18.90 -21.20
N VAL A 544 -5.93 18.73 -20.62
CA VAL A 544 -6.47 17.41 -20.21
C VAL A 544 -6.80 16.52 -21.42
N LEU A 545 -7.39 17.08 -22.48
CA LEU A 545 -7.95 16.31 -23.60
C LEU A 545 -7.04 16.23 -24.84
N ILE A 546 -5.95 17.00 -24.91
CA ILE A 546 -5.10 17.09 -26.10
C ILE A 546 -4.43 15.75 -26.46
N GLY A 547 -4.32 14.82 -25.50
CA GLY A 547 -3.86 13.44 -25.72
C GLY A 547 -4.66 12.69 -26.79
N ILE A 548 -5.92 13.06 -27.04
CA ILE A 548 -6.76 12.50 -28.10
C ILE A 548 -6.21 12.77 -29.51
N GLU A 549 -5.45 13.85 -29.67
CA GLU A 549 -4.78 14.20 -30.93
C GLU A 549 -3.35 13.65 -31.03
N SER A 550 -2.82 13.09 -29.93
CA SER A 550 -1.47 12.53 -29.89
C SER A 550 -1.41 11.16 -30.57
N ASP A 551 -0.19 10.65 -30.78
CA ASP A 551 0.04 9.27 -31.19
C ASP A 551 0.03 8.25 -30.04
N GLY A 552 -0.37 8.69 -28.83
CA GLY A 552 -0.38 7.90 -27.60
C GLY A 552 0.97 7.95 -26.85
N THR A 553 2.00 8.60 -27.39
CA THR A 553 3.24 8.82 -26.65
C THR A 553 3.13 10.02 -25.72
N TRP A 554 3.74 9.90 -24.54
CA TRP A 554 3.82 10.99 -23.58
C TRP A 554 4.50 12.23 -24.21
N GLU A 555 5.56 12.02 -24.99
CA GLU A 555 6.35 13.10 -25.60
C GLU A 555 5.52 13.92 -26.60
N ASN A 556 4.79 13.25 -27.50
CA ASN A 556 3.98 13.94 -28.49
C ASN A 556 2.84 14.72 -27.83
N ARG A 557 2.22 14.13 -26.80
CA ARG A 557 1.17 14.78 -26.03
C ARG A 557 1.67 16.05 -25.33
N THR A 558 2.79 15.96 -24.61
CA THR A 558 3.36 17.10 -23.90
C THR A 558 3.77 18.21 -24.88
N GLU A 559 4.33 17.86 -26.05
CA GLU A 559 4.62 18.83 -27.11
C GLU A 559 3.36 19.57 -27.60
N LEU A 560 2.24 18.86 -27.77
CA LEU A 560 0.96 19.47 -28.17
C LEU A 560 0.33 20.34 -27.07
N ALA A 561 0.50 19.96 -25.81
CA ALA A 561 -0.01 20.68 -24.64
C ALA A 561 0.79 21.96 -24.33
N LEU A 562 2.10 21.95 -24.62
CA LEU A 562 3.06 22.98 -24.22
C LEU A 562 2.61 24.43 -24.48
N PRO A 563 2.05 24.81 -25.65
CA PRO A 563 1.60 26.18 -25.88
C PRO A 563 0.51 26.63 -24.90
N TYR A 564 -0.38 25.71 -24.50
CA TYR A 564 -1.48 25.99 -23.57
C TYR A 564 -0.96 26.06 -22.13
N TYR A 565 -0.01 25.20 -21.74
CA TYR A 565 0.65 25.33 -20.44
C TYR A 565 1.41 26.64 -20.30
N ILE A 566 2.12 27.09 -21.34
CA ILE A 566 2.78 28.40 -21.35
C ILE A 566 1.75 29.53 -21.15
N MET A 567 0.62 29.48 -21.87
CA MET A 567 -0.45 30.47 -21.72
C MET A 567 -1.05 30.46 -20.31
N LEU A 568 -1.33 29.27 -19.76
CA LEU A 568 -1.84 29.13 -18.40
C LEU A 568 -0.85 29.69 -17.37
N ALA A 569 0.41 29.26 -17.42
CA ALA A 569 1.47 29.72 -16.52
C ALA A 569 1.64 31.26 -16.57
N ASP A 570 1.66 31.85 -17.76
CA ASP A 570 1.81 33.31 -17.93
C ASP A 570 0.58 34.11 -17.45
N GLN A 571 -0.63 33.54 -17.53
CA GLN A 571 -1.86 34.24 -17.15
C GLN A 571 -2.21 34.07 -15.67
N THR A 572 -1.84 32.95 -15.06
CA THR A 572 -2.21 32.63 -13.68
C THR A 572 -1.07 32.81 -12.70
N GLU A 573 0.18 32.87 -13.18
CA GLU A 573 1.38 32.86 -12.33
C GLU A 573 1.38 31.64 -11.38
N ASN A 574 0.76 30.53 -11.79
CA ASN A 574 0.71 29.28 -11.01
C ASN A 574 1.99 28.45 -11.29
N ALA A 575 2.62 27.97 -10.21
CA ALA A 575 3.87 27.22 -10.29
C ALA A 575 3.73 25.84 -10.95
N ASP A 576 2.60 25.16 -10.77
CA ASP A 576 2.35 23.81 -11.35
C ASP A 576 2.37 23.85 -12.88
N TYR A 577 1.79 24.89 -13.50
CA TYR A 577 1.91 25.05 -14.95
C TYR A 577 3.33 25.38 -15.39
N ALA A 578 4.10 26.11 -14.58
CA ALA A 578 5.52 26.33 -14.87
C ALA A 578 6.32 25.01 -14.76
N TRP A 579 5.92 24.11 -13.85
CA TRP A 579 6.49 22.78 -13.70
C TRP A 579 6.28 21.91 -14.94
N GLU A 580 5.06 21.86 -15.48
CA GLU A 580 4.77 21.14 -16.73
C GLU A 580 5.63 21.64 -17.91
N VAL A 581 5.86 22.96 -17.97
CA VAL A 581 6.70 23.57 -19.00
C VAL A 581 8.18 23.25 -18.80
N LEU A 582 8.69 23.29 -17.56
CA LEU A 582 10.10 23.00 -17.30
C LEU A 582 10.43 21.52 -17.49
N ASP A 583 9.55 20.58 -17.11
CA ASP A 583 9.76 19.14 -17.30
C ASP A 583 9.94 18.82 -18.80
N TYR A 584 9.08 19.39 -19.65
CA TYR A 584 9.24 19.28 -21.10
C TYR A 584 10.64 19.73 -21.56
N TYR A 585 11.08 20.93 -21.16
CA TYR A 585 12.37 21.47 -21.60
C TYR A 585 13.57 20.72 -20.99
N GLN A 586 13.42 20.14 -19.80
CA GLN A 586 14.42 19.27 -19.18
C GLN A 586 14.65 18.02 -20.02
N ARG A 587 13.58 17.32 -20.42
CA ARG A 587 13.65 16.12 -21.26
C ARG A 587 14.21 16.43 -22.65
N GLN A 588 13.86 17.57 -23.23
CA GLN A 588 14.45 18.05 -24.50
C GLN A 588 15.90 18.55 -24.34
N ARG A 589 16.40 18.66 -23.10
CA ARG A 589 17.70 19.24 -22.76
C ARG A 589 17.88 20.67 -23.29
N ASP A 590 16.78 21.42 -23.38
CA ASP A 590 16.77 22.84 -23.73
C ASP A 590 17.01 23.67 -22.46
N TRP A 591 18.29 23.75 -22.09
CA TRP A 591 18.70 24.38 -20.84
C TRP A 591 18.42 25.88 -20.78
N GLU A 592 18.29 26.58 -21.91
CA GLU A 592 17.96 28.01 -21.90
C GLU A 592 16.52 28.21 -21.45
N ASN A 593 15.57 27.51 -22.08
CA ASN A 593 14.17 27.57 -21.70
C ASN A 593 13.89 26.94 -20.33
N TYR A 594 14.53 25.81 -20.01
CA TYR A 594 14.44 25.20 -18.68
C TYR A 594 14.83 26.19 -17.58
N ASN A 595 15.99 26.83 -17.69
CA ASN A 595 16.46 27.76 -16.65
C ASN A 595 15.57 29.02 -16.55
N TYR A 596 14.94 29.44 -17.66
CA TYR A 596 13.97 30.54 -17.65
C TYR A 596 12.70 30.17 -16.87
N TRP A 597 12.13 29.00 -17.16
CA TRP A 597 10.91 28.53 -16.49
C TRP A 597 11.16 28.12 -15.05
N PHE A 598 12.32 27.53 -14.72
CA PHE A 598 12.70 27.26 -13.34
C PHE A 598 12.78 28.54 -12.51
N GLN A 599 13.30 29.65 -13.05
CA GLN A 599 13.29 30.93 -12.33
C GLN A 599 11.88 31.47 -12.08
N LYS A 600 10.93 31.23 -13.00
CA LYS A 600 9.53 31.58 -12.80
C LYS A 600 8.87 30.69 -11.76
N TYR A 601 9.09 29.38 -11.85
CA TYR A 601 8.64 28.40 -10.86
C TYR A 601 9.06 28.81 -9.45
N ILE A 602 10.35 29.08 -9.21
CA ILE A 602 10.84 29.56 -7.90
C ILE A 602 10.25 30.92 -7.49
N HIS A 603 9.93 31.78 -8.45
CA HIS A 603 9.35 33.09 -8.14
C HIS A 603 7.88 33.00 -7.71
N TRP A 604 7.14 32.09 -8.33
CA TRP A 604 5.72 31.87 -8.12
C TRP A 604 5.43 30.85 -7.03
N ASN A 605 6.39 29.98 -6.74
CA ASN A 605 6.36 29.11 -5.58
C ASN A 605 6.86 29.88 -4.35
N ASP A 606 5.95 30.23 -3.45
CA ASP A 606 6.28 30.95 -2.21
C ASP A 606 6.80 30.01 -1.09
N THR A 607 6.90 28.70 -1.37
CA THR A 607 7.38 27.66 -0.45
C THR A 607 8.82 27.25 -0.74
N GLU A 608 9.44 26.52 0.20
CA GLU A 608 10.70 25.84 -0.04
C GLU A 608 10.49 24.74 -1.09
N LEU A 609 11.53 24.42 -1.85
CA LEU A 609 11.44 23.35 -2.83
C LEU A 609 11.25 22.02 -2.10
N ASP A 610 10.29 21.23 -2.55
CA ASP A 610 10.21 19.83 -2.16
C ASP A 610 11.42 19.05 -2.70
N SER A 611 11.68 17.89 -2.10
CA SER A 611 12.84 17.05 -2.43
C SER A 611 12.87 16.60 -3.89
N TYR A 612 11.70 16.28 -4.46
CA TYR A 612 11.56 15.86 -5.85
C TYR A 612 12.00 16.97 -6.81
N THR A 613 11.53 18.20 -6.57
CA THR A 613 11.92 19.39 -7.32
C THR A 613 13.41 19.69 -7.17
N GLU A 614 13.98 19.54 -5.97
CA GLU A 614 15.42 19.68 -5.73
C GLU A 614 16.23 18.65 -6.51
N SER A 615 15.83 17.36 -6.46
CA SER A 615 16.52 16.28 -7.16
C SER A 615 16.43 16.42 -8.69
N SER A 616 15.25 16.74 -9.21
CA SER A 616 15.04 16.99 -10.63
C SER A 616 15.89 18.18 -11.12
N HIS A 617 15.96 19.27 -10.34
CA HIS A 617 16.83 20.39 -10.65
C HIS A 617 18.32 20.02 -10.58
N ALA A 618 18.72 19.22 -9.59
CA ALA A 618 20.08 18.71 -9.47
C ALA A 618 20.49 17.89 -10.71
N THR A 619 19.58 17.04 -11.20
CA THR A 619 19.76 16.25 -12.42
C THR A 619 19.91 17.15 -13.65
N ALA A 620 19.07 18.17 -13.81
CA ALA A 620 19.22 19.15 -14.89
C ALA A 620 20.57 19.90 -14.81
N LEU A 621 21.04 20.24 -13.61
CA LEU A 621 22.35 20.87 -13.39
C LEU A 621 23.52 19.90 -13.72
N LEU A 622 23.39 18.62 -13.39
CA LEU A 622 24.35 17.57 -13.73
C LEU A 622 24.51 17.47 -15.25
N PHE A 623 23.41 17.39 -16.00
CA PHE A 623 23.44 17.34 -17.47
C PHE A 623 23.93 18.64 -18.12
N GLN A 624 23.87 19.77 -17.41
CA GLN A 624 24.52 21.03 -17.81
C GLN A 624 26.03 21.07 -17.46
N GLY A 625 26.56 20.05 -16.79
CA GLY A 625 27.95 20.00 -16.31
C GLY A 625 28.22 20.90 -15.10
N LYS A 626 27.19 21.36 -14.39
CA LYS A 626 27.29 22.23 -13.20
C LYS A 626 27.41 21.37 -11.92
N ILE A 627 28.43 20.52 -11.86
CA ILE A 627 28.63 19.47 -10.84
C ILE A 627 28.47 19.97 -9.40
N GLU A 628 29.17 21.05 -9.02
CA GLU A 628 29.11 21.58 -7.65
C GLU A 628 27.75 22.16 -7.25
N GLN A 629 26.94 22.59 -8.21
CA GLN A 629 25.57 23.06 -7.93
C GLN A 629 24.63 21.86 -7.82
N ALA A 630 24.73 20.91 -8.75
CA ALA A 630 23.97 19.66 -8.71
C ALA A 630 24.15 18.92 -7.38
N ARG A 631 25.40 18.75 -6.92
CA ARG A 631 25.70 18.12 -5.62
C ARG A 631 24.96 18.77 -4.44
N LYS A 632 24.86 20.09 -4.42
CA LYS A 632 24.17 20.80 -3.31
C LYS A 632 22.68 20.54 -3.30
N TYR A 633 22.06 20.51 -4.47
CA TYR A 633 20.63 20.22 -4.58
C TYR A 633 20.33 18.75 -4.30
N PHE A 634 21.17 17.80 -4.74
CA PHE A 634 21.03 16.40 -4.33
C PHE A 634 21.18 16.21 -2.82
N GLN A 635 22.12 16.93 -2.19
CA GLN A 635 22.28 16.89 -0.72
C GLN A 635 21.05 17.46 -0.01
N ALA A 636 20.50 18.58 -0.48
CA ALA A 636 19.29 19.15 0.09
C ALA A 636 18.09 18.20 -0.09
N ALA A 637 17.91 17.64 -1.30
CA ALA A 637 16.88 16.66 -1.58
C ALA A 637 16.98 15.46 -0.64
N ALA A 638 18.18 14.89 -0.48
CA ALA A 638 18.41 13.75 0.41
C ALA A 638 18.24 14.07 1.91
N GLU A 639 18.42 15.34 2.32
CA GLU A 639 18.18 15.77 3.71
C GLU A 639 16.69 16.03 3.99
N ASN A 640 15.91 16.35 2.95
CA ASN A 640 14.50 16.71 3.03
C ASN A 640 13.54 15.56 2.67
N ASP A 641 14.01 14.54 1.95
CA ASP A 641 13.22 13.39 1.53
C ASP A 641 13.33 12.23 2.50
N LEU A 642 12.21 11.79 3.08
CA LEU A 642 12.16 10.57 3.90
C LEU A 642 12.41 9.31 3.06
N ASN A 643 12.04 9.34 1.77
CA ASN A 643 12.16 8.21 0.86
C ASN A 643 13.45 8.24 0.02
N HIS A 644 14.23 9.32 0.10
CA HIS A 644 15.43 9.51 -0.71
C HIS A 644 15.25 9.10 -2.19
N ALA A 645 14.09 9.42 -2.75
CA ALA A 645 13.75 9.11 -4.13
C ALA A 645 14.69 9.89 -5.09
N ASP A 646 14.90 9.35 -6.29
CA ASP A 646 15.64 9.99 -7.37
C ASP A 646 17.12 10.35 -7.05
N LEU A 647 17.77 9.66 -6.11
CA LEU A 647 19.17 9.93 -5.73
C LEU A 647 20.20 9.15 -6.57
N GLU A 648 19.80 8.26 -7.47
CA GLU A 648 20.71 7.51 -8.33
C GLU A 648 21.61 8.42 -9.19
N ASN A 649 21.08 9.55 -9.62
CA ASN A 649 21.83 10.57 -10.35
C ASN A 649 22.89 11.25 -9.46
N TRP A 650 22.69 11.28 -8.14
CA TRP A 650 23.71 11.72 -7.19
C TRP A 650 24.85 10.71 -7.09
N PHE A 651 24.54 9.41 -7.00
CA PHE A 651 25.57 8.37 -7.00
C PHE A 651 26.40 8.40 -8.28
N ALA A 652 25.73 8.56 -9.43
CA ALA A 652 26.38 8.76 -10.73
C ALA A 652 27.29 10.01 -10.73
N LEU A 653 26.82 11.13 -10.18
CA LEU A 653 27.61 12.36 -10.05
C LEU A 653 28.90 12.12 -9.25
N GLU A 654 28.80 11.51 -8.07
CA GLU A 654 29.96 11.31 -7.19
C GLU A 654 30.99 10.36 -7.83
N LEU A 655 30.54 9.28 -8.49
CA LEU A 655 31.40 8.39 -9.26
C LEU A 655 32.08 9.10 -10.44
N PHE A 656 31.34 9.94 -11.17
CA PHE A 656 31.85 10.72 -12.28
C PHE A 656 32.93 11.72 -11.84
N ASP A 657 32.70 12.42 -10.72
CA ASP A 657 33.67 13.37 -10.15
C ASP A 657 34.91 12.65 -9.59
N GLY A 658 34.81 11.34 -9.33
CA GLY A 658 35.92 10.46 -8.99
C GLY A 658 36.02 10.13 -7.52
N GLN A 659 34.90 10.19 -6.78
CA GLN A 659 34.79 9.54 -5.48
C GLN A 659 35.04 8.04 -5.63
N SER A 660 35.52 7.42 -4.55
CA SER A 660 35.71 5.97 -4.56
C SER A 660 34.36 5.26 -4.54
N ILE A 661 34.26 4.10 -5.20
CA ILE A 661 33.03 3.27 -5.19
C ILE A 661 32.59 2.97 -3.76
N ARG A 662 33.55 2.77 -2.85
CA ARG A 662 33.28 2.54 -1.43
C ARG A 662 32.61 3.73 -0.75
N ASP A 663 33.05 4.96 -1.05
CA ASP A 663 32.45 6.16 -0.45
C ASP A 663 31.02 6.37 -0.98
N VAL A 664 30.78 6.10 -2.27
CA VAL A 664 29.44 6.17 -2.87
C VAL A 664 28.54 5.05 -2.36
N MET A 665 29.07 3.84 -2.12
CA MET A 665 28.34 2.75 -1.49
C MET A 665 27.91 3.11 -0.06
N ASN A 666 28.79 3.73 0.74
CA ASN A 666 28.42 4.24 2.06
C ASN A 666 27.35 5.33 1.97
N LEU A 667 27.39 6.16 0.92
CA LEU A 667 26.38 7.18 0.66
C LEU A 667 25.02 6.53 0.36
N ALA A 668 24.98 5.49 -0.48
CA ALA A 668 23.76 4.74 -0.77
C ALA A 668 23.23 3.95 0.44
N LEU A 669 24.11 3.53 1.36
CA LEU A 669 23.69 2.94 2.65
C LEU A 669 23.08 3.99 3.59
N GLN A 670 23.55 5.24 3.52
CA GLN A 670 23.05 6.35 4.32
C GLN A 670 21.72 6.89 3.76
N TYR A 671 21.60 6.96 2.44
CA TYR A 671 20.42 7.42 1.71
C TYR A 671 19.92 6.33 0.76
N PRO A 672 19.35 5.25 1.31
CA PRO A 672 18.71 4.21 0.49
C PRO A 672 17.54 4.83 -0.26
N SER A 673 17.54 4.68 -1.58
CA SER A 673 16.48 5.20 -2.43
C SER A 673 15.30 4.24 -2.44
N TYR A 674 14.10 4.78 -2.19
CA TYR A 674 12.85 4.04 -2.24
C TYR A 674 11.94 4.66 -3.27
N ASP A 675 11.64 3.88 -4.31
CA ASP A 675 10.55 4.17 -5.22
C ASP A 675 9.37 3.30 -4.81
N THR A 676 8.22 3.92 -4.53
CA THR A 676 7.01 3.21 -4.13
C THR A 676 6.32 2.54 -5.31
N ASP A 677 6.62 2.91 -6.56
CA ASP A 677 5.86 2.46 -7.73
C ASP A 677 6.65 1.48 -8.63
N LEU A 678 7.98 1.38 -8.44
CA LEU A 678 8.87 0.53 -9.24
C LEU A 678 9.58 -0.53 -8.39
N SER A 679 10.19 -1.51 -9.07
CA SER A 679 11.04 -2.53 -8.42
C SER A 679 12.14 -1.87 -7.59
N TYR A 680 12.09 -2.06 -6.28
CA TYR A 680 13.10 -1.54 -5.35
C TYR A 680 14.52 -1.92 -5.79
N THR A 681 15.35 -0.91 -6.02
CA THR A 681 16.75 -1.10 -6.41
C THR A 681 17.67 -0.78 -5.23
N ASP A 682 18.29 -1.83 -4.66
CA ASP A 682 19.31 -1.63 -3.64
C ASP A 682 20.64 -1.19 -4.28
N TRP A 683 20.80 0.12 -4.43
CA TRP A 683 22.01 0.74 -4.95
C TRP A 683 23.27 0.36 -4.17
N SER A 684 23.15 0.07 -2.88
CA SER A 684 24.31 -0.32 -2.07
C SER A 684 24.88 -1.68 -2.49
N LEU A 685 24.01 -2.64 -2.83
CA LEU A 685 24.41 -3.94 -3.34
C LEU A 685 25.01 -3.85 -4.75
N ILE A 686 24.43 -3.03 -5.63
CA ILE A 686 25.00 -2.80 -6.98
C ILE A 686 26.40 -2.17 -6.87
N LEU A 687 26.56 -1.17 -6.00
CA LEU A 687 27.86 -0.52 -5.77
C LEU A 687 28.88 -1.45 -5.10
N HIS A 688 28.42 -2.37 -4.24
CA HIS A 688 29.27 -3.43 -3.69
C HIS A 688 29.79 -4.37 -4.80
N ASP A 689 28.92 -4.82 -5.70
CA ASP A 689 29.32 -5.68 -6.84
C ASP A 689 30.32 -4.96 -7.75
N MET A 690 30.11 -3.65 -7.99
CA MET A 690 31.06 -2.81 -8.71
C MET A 690 32.40 -2.69 -7.98
N TYR A 691 32.39 -2.59 -6.65
CA TYR A 691 33.61 -2.55 -5.85
C TYR A 691 34.40 -3.85 -5.98
N GLU A 692 33.74 -5.01 -5.91
CA GLU A 692 34.36 -6.33 -6.12
C GLU A 692 34.85 -6.55 -7.56
N GLU A 693 34.13 -6.05 -8.56
CA GLU A 693 34.55 -6.04 -9.96
C GLU A 693 35.79 -5.15 -10.18
N SER A 694 35.83 -3.98 -9.55
CA SER A 694 36.94 -3.03 -9.64
C SER A 694 38.27 -3.61 -9.16
N GLY A 695 38.24 -4.54 -8.19
CA GLY A 695 39.43 -5.24 -7.70
C GLY A 695 40.06 -6.20 -8.71
N ARG A 696 39.31 -6.56 -9.77
CA ARG A 696 39.71 -7.56 -10.79
C ARG A 696 40.04 -6.94 -12.15
N VAL A 697 39.74 -5.66 -12.36
CA VAL A 697 39.84 -4.98 -13.66
C VAL A 697 40.76 -3.77 -13.59
N GLU A 698 41.77 -3.70 -14.46
CA GLU A 698 42.63 -2.52 -14.59
C GLU A 698 41.90 -1.36 -15.28
N ASN A 699 42.11 -0.13 -14.80
CA ASN A 699 41.50 1.11 -15.32
C ASN A 699 39.96 1.19 -15.19
N TYR A 700 39.38 0.49 -14.21
CA TYR A 700 37.94 0.48 -13.99
C TYR A 700 37.36 1.87 -13.69
N GLN A 701 38.10 2.73 -12.96
CA GLN A 701 37.68 4.10 -12.68
C GLN A 701 37.60 4.97 -13.94
N GLU A 702 38.56 4.82 -14.85
CA GLU A 702 38.54 5.49 -16.15
C GLU A 702 37.34 5.04 -16.98
N GLU A 703 36.99 3.76 -16.91
CA GLU A 703 35.81 3.21 -17.60
C GLU A 703 34.50 3.76 -17.02
N ILE A 704 34.36 3.81 -15.69
CA ILE A 704 33.23 4.47 -15.01
C ILE A 704 33.07 5.91 -15.52
N LYS A 705 34.15 6.69 -15.52
CA LYS A 705 34.11 8.09 -16.00
C LYS A 705 33.75 8.18 -17.47
N HIS A 706 34.24 7.25 -18.30
CA HIS A 706 33.91 7.21 -19.72
C HIS A 706 32.41 6.96 -19.92
N VAL A 707 31.85 5.91 -19.33
CA VAL A 707 30.45 5.54 -19.55
C VAL A 707 29.48 6.56 -18.94
N LEU A 708 29.77 7.08 -17.74
CA LEU A 708 28.97 8.16 -17.14
C LEU A 708 29.03 9.45 -17.96
N SER A 709 30.15 9.73 -18.66
CA SER A 709 30.20 10.87 -19.57
C SER A 709 29.25 10.71 -20.76
N LEU A 710 29.06 9.49 -21.28
CA LEU A 710 28.09 9.22 -22.35
C LEU A 710 26.68 9.49 -21.86
N TYR A 711 26.35 9.02 -20.65
CA TYR A 711 25.06 9.24 -20.01
C TYR A 711 24.78 10.74 -19.76
N ILE A 712 25.68 11.45 -19.09
CA ILE A 712 25.53 12.88 -18.77
C ILE A 712 25.42 13.73 -20.04
N LEU A 713 26.20 13.43 -21.08
CA LEU A 713 26.15 14.14 -22.36
C LEU A 713 24.95 13.76 -23.24
N GLY A 714 24.21 12.70 -22.90
CA GLY A 714 23.07 12.22 -23.68
C GLY A 714 23.48 11.51 -24.96
N ASP A 715 24.66 10.89 -24.99
CA ASP A 715 25.09 10.03 -26.10
C ASP A 715 24.50 8.62 -25.95
N GLU A 716 23.18 8.51 -26.18
CA GLU A 716 22.44 7.25 -26.09
C GLU A 716 23.03 6.16 -26.99
N SER A 717 23.45 6.52 -28.20
CA SER A 717 24.02 5.56 -29.15
C SER A 717 25.34 5.01 -28.62
N GLY A 718 26.20 5.86 -28.06
CA GLY A 718 27.44 5.46 -27.42
C GLY A 718 27.19 4.56 -26.21
N LEU A 719 26.26 4.96 -25.33
CA LEU A 719 25.92 4.22 -24.12
C LEU A 719 25.34 2.84 -24.43
N ASN A 720 24.38 2.73 -25.35
CA ASN A 720 23.80 1.44 -25.76
C ASN A 720 24.86 0.52 -26.38
N THR A 721 25.74 1.06 -27.23
CA THR A 721 26.84 0.29 -27.81
C THR A 721 27.77 -0.26 -26.72
N TRP A 722 28.03 0.53 -25.68
CA TRP A 722 28.85 0.11 -24.55
C TRP A 722 28.15 -0.99 -23.73
N ILE A 723 26.88 -0.82 -23.36
CA ILE A 723 26.08 -1.82 -22.62
C ILE A 723 26.05 -3.17 -23.34
N ASP A 724 25.93 -3.15 -24.66
CA ASP A 724 25.85 -4.36 -25.50
C ASP A 724 27.20 -5.08 -25.66
N SER A 725 28.32 -4.39 -25.46
CA SER A 725 29.66 -4.91 -25.78
C SER A 725 30.59 -5.11 -24.57
N THR A 726 30.23 -4.54 -23.41
CA THR A 726 31.03 -4.67 -22.19
C THR A 726 30.88 -6.05 -21.56
N GLU A 727 31.95 -6.51 -20.92
CA GLU A 727 32.00 -7.72 -20.08
C GLU A 727 32.05 -7.35 -18.58
N LEU A 728 31.89 -6.05 -18.26
CA LEU A 728 31.85 -5.53 -16.90
C LEU A 728 30.41 -5.63 -16.39
N GLU A 729 30.03 -6.80 -15.90
CA GLU A 729 28.63 -7.13 -15.56
C GLU A 729 28.08 -6.23 -14.44
N ALA A 730 28.89 -5.90 -13.43
CA ALA A 730 28.44 -5.05 -12.33
C ALA A 730 28.25 -3.59 -12.79
N LEU A 731 29.23 -3.02 -13.51
CA LEU A 731 29.07 -1.68 -14.09
C LEU A 731 27.94 -1.63 -15.12
N LYS A 732 27.75 -2.70 -15.88
CA LYS A 732 26.65 -2.82 -16.84
C LYS A 732 25.31 -2.78 -16.15
N LYS A 733 25.12 -3.56 -15.08
CA LYS A 733 23.90 -3.54 -14.26
C LYS A 733 23.63 -2.14 -13.71
N PHE A 734 24.63 -1.48 -13.14
CA PHE A 734 24.52 -0.09 -12.67
C PHE A 734 24.04 0.87 -13.76
N MET A 735 24.65 0.82 -14.95
CA MET A 735 24.27 1.70 -16.06
C MET A 735 22.89 1.36 -16.66
N GLN A 736 22.47 0.10 -16.61
CA GLN A 736 21.14 -0.31 -17.05
C GLN A 736 20.07 0.25 -16.10
N GLN A 737 20.26 0.10 -14.79
CA GLN A 737 19.34 0.64 -13.78
C GLN A 737 19.27 2.17 -13.86
N LEU A 738 20.42 2.86 -13.97
CA LEU A 738 20.45 4.31 -14.11
C LEU A 738 19.70 4.79 -15.37
N LYS A 739 19.78 4.01 -16.46
CA LYS A 739 19.05 4.31 -17.69
C LYS A 739 17.55 4.08 -17.54
N GLU A 740 17.13 3.00 -16.89
CA GLU A 740 15.70 2.67 -16.70
C GLU A 740 14.93 3.74 -15.91
N ILE A 741 15.61 4.51 -15.05
CA ILE A 741 14.98 5.59 -14.27
C ILE A 741 14.89 6.91 -15.05
N THR A 742 15.72 7.10 -16.08
CA THR A 742 15.79 8.37 -16.82
C THR A 742 14.84 8.47 -18.01
N TYR A 743 14.32 7.33 -18.48
CA TYR A 743 13.45 7.20 -19.66
C TYR A 743 12.17 6.48 -19.28
#